data_AF-A0A4V5P755-F1
#
_entry.id   AF-A0A4V5P755-F1
#
_cell.length_a   1.000
_cell.length_b   1.000
_cell.length_c   1.000
_cell.angle_alpha   90.00
_cell.angle_beta   90.00
_cell.angle_gamma   90.00
#
_symmetry.space_group_name_H-M   'P 1'
#
loop_
_entity.id
_entity.type
_entity.pdbx_description
1 polymer ?
#
loop_
_entity_poly.entity_id
_entity_poly.type
_entity_poly.pdbx_seq_one_letter_code
_entity_poly.pdbx_strand_id
1 'polypeptide(L)'
;MWELRSIAFSRAVFAEFLATLLFVFFGLGSALNWPQALPSVLQIAMAFGLAIGTLVQALGHVSGAHINPAVTVACLVGCHVSFLRAAFYVAAQLLGAVAGAALLSEITPPDIRGDLAVNALSNNSTAGQAVTVELFLTLQLVLCIFASTDERRGDNLGTPALSIGFSVVLGHLLGIHYTGCSMNPARSLAPAVVTGKFDNHWVFWVGPLVGAILASLLYNYILFPPAKSLSERLAVLKGLEPDTDWEEREVRRRQSTMKKEVCSAAFLKAVFAEFLATLILVFFGLGSALKWPSALPTILQISLAFGLAIGTMAQALGPVSGGHMNPAITLALLLGNQISLLRAAFYMVAQLVGAIAGAGILYGVAPRDARGNLAVNALNNNTTPGQAVVVEMILTFQLALCIFSSTDCRRISPVGSPALSIGLSVTLGHLVGIYFTGCSMNPARSLGPAVIMKQFSPSHWVFWVGPIMGAALAAILYFYLFSPNSLRLSERVAIIKGASEPEEDGEERRKTMELTAQRSLAKTLVCRLCTTISKAVFAEFLATGLYVFFGVGSALRWPLALPSMLQVAITFNLATAVIVQITWKASGAHVNPAVTLAFLVGSQISLPRAVAYVAAQLAGATAGAALLYGVTPGDIRDTFGVNVVRSSVSTGQAVAVELVLTLQLVLCVFASTDSRQTTGSPAATIGASVAVGHLIGIYFTGCSMNPARSFGSAVIVGKFAVHWIFWVGPLTGAVLASLIYNFILFPDTKTLAQRLAILTGTAEVQEVEGVEPQKKESQSSSEDTEMENVCQVA
;
A
#
# COMPACT_ATOMS: atom_id res chain seq x y z
N MET A 1 22.40 -19.22 33.64
CA MET A 1 21.55 -18.63 32.57
C MET A 1 20.54 -17.69 33.23
N TRP A 2 20.81 -16.38 33.18
CA TRP A 2 19.99 -15.33 33.77
C TRP A 2 18.58 -15.26 33.15
N GLU A 3 18.46 -15.50 31.84
CA GLU A 3 17.18 -15.45 31.10
C GLU A 3 16.08 -16.35 31.70
N LEU A 4 16.39 -17.58 32.12
CA LEU A 4 15.41 -18.51 32.69
C LEU A 4 14.84 -18.06 34.04
N ARG A 5 15.53 -17.17 34.75
CA ARG A 5 15.08 -16.62 36.03
C ARG A 5 14.21 -15.37 35.83
N SER A 6 14.11 -14.86 34.59
CA SER A 6 13.34 -13.67 34.29
C SER A 6 11.86 -13.97 34.06
N ILE A 7 10.99 -13.25 34.78
CA ILE A 7 9.53 -13.30 34.58
C ILE A 7 9.17 -12.88 33.15
N ALA A 8 9.93 -11.93 32.58
CA ALA A 8 9.70 -11.46 31.21
C ALA A 8 9.95 -12.58 30.18
N PHE A 9 10.93 -13.46 30.42
CA PHE A 9 11.19 -14.62 29.57
C PHE A 9 10.01 -15.59 29.59
N SER A 10 9.55 -16.00 30.77
CA SER A 10 8.41 -16.92 30.89
C SER A 10 7.13 -16.34 30.28
N ARG A 11 6.90 -15.03 30.46
CA ARG A 11 5.78 -14.32 29.82
C ARG A 11 5.89 -14.31 28.30
N ALA A 12 7.09 -14.12 27.75
CA ALA A 12 7.32 -14.14 26.31
C ALA A 12 7.11 -15.54 25.71
N VAL A 13 7.58 -16.60 26.39
CA VAL A 13 7.34 -17.99 25.98
C VAL A 13 5.84 -18.33 26.02
N PHE A 14 5.12 -17.89 27.05
CA PHE A 14 3.66 -18.05 27.11
C PHE A 14 2.94 -17.25 26.01
N ALA A 15 3.41 -16.05 25.70
CA ALA A 15 2.85 -15.24 24.61
C ALA A 15 2.99 -15.94 23.25
N GLU A 16 4.12 -16.61 22.98
CA GLU A 16 4.30 -17.44 21.77
C GLU A 16 3.36 -18.64 21.74
N PHE A 17 3.17 -19.32 22.87
CA PHE A 17 2.18 -20.40 23.00
C PHE A 17 0.76 -19.90 22.68
N LEU A 18 0.34 -18.81 23.33
CA LEU A 18 -1.00 -18.24 23.15
C LEU A 18 -1.20 -17.72 21.73
N ALA A 19 -0.21 -17.02 21.17
CA ALA A 19 -0.28 -16.50 19.82
C ALA A 19 -0.43 -17.64 18.80
N THR A 20 0.36 -18.69 18.92
CA THR A 20 0.32 -19.82 17.99
C THR A 20 -0.97 -20.63 18.14
N LEU A 21 -1.49 -20.78 19.37
CA LEU A 21 -2.80 -21.37 19.64
C LEU A 21 -3.91 -20.61 18.91
N LEU A 22 -3.99 -19.29 19.11
CA LEU A 22 -5.02 -18.47 18.47
C LEU A 22 -4.87 -18.44 16.94
N PHE A 23 -3.63 -18.29 16.45
CA PHE A 23 -3.33 -18.30 15.02
C PHE A 23 -3.81 -19.58 14.34
N VAL A 24 -3.47 -20.74 14.91
CA VAL A 24 -3.84 -22.04 14.34
C VAL A 24 -5.34 -22.27 14.47
N PHE A 25 -5.96 -21.92 15.61
CA PHE A 25 -7.40 -22.05 15.82
C PHE A 25 -8.21 -21.27 14.76
N PHE A 26 -7.94 -19.96 14.61
CA PHE A 26 -8.67 -19.12 13.65
C PHE A 26 -8.30 -19.43 12.21
N GLY A 27 -7.01 -19.67 11.93
CA GLY A 27 -6.53 -20.00 10.59
C GLY A 27 -7.17 -21.29 10.08
N LEU A 28 -7.01 -22.39 10.82
CA LEU A 28 -7.61 -23.68 10.44
C LEU A 28 -9.13 -23.59 10.30
N GLY A 29 -9.81 -22.98 11.27
CA GLY A 29 -11.27 -22.86 11.27
C GLY A 29 -11.80 -22.11 10.05
N SER A 30 -11.08 -21.08 9.62
CA SER A 30 -11.42 -20.30 8.42
C SER A 30 -11.22 -21.04 7.09
N ALA A 31 -10.45 -22.13 7.10
CA ALA A 31 -10.10 -22.94 5.93
C ALA A 31 -10.86 -24.28 5.84
N LEU A 32 -11.73 -24.59 6.81
CA LEU A 32 -12.57 -25.79 6.77
C LEU A 32 -13.63 -25.71 5.65
N ASN A 33 -14.10 -26.87 5.21
CA ASN A 33 -15.14 -26.96 4.18
C ASN A 33 -16.54 -26.76 4.79
N TRP A 34 -16.91 -25.51 5.01
CA TRP A 34 -18.23 -25.13 5.50
C TRP A 34 -19.30 -25.33 4.40
N PRO A 35 -20.29 -26.25 4.57
CA PRO A 35 -21.16 -26.67 3.47
C PRO A 35 -22.09 -25.56 2.96
N GLN A 36 -22.49 -24.60 3.81
CA GLN A 36 -23.31 -23.47 3.38
C GLN A 36 -22.52 -22.38 2.65
N ALA A 37 -21.21 -22.27 2.88
CA ALA A 37 -20.37 -21.22 2.34
C ALA A 37 -18.90 -21.67 2.29
N LEU A 38 -18.52 -22.31 1.19
CA LEU A 38 -17.14 -22.76 1.01
C LEU A 38 -16.17 -21.57 0.99
N PRO A 39 -15.05 -21.65 1.73
CA PRO A 39 -14.09 -20.56 1.80
C PRO A 39 -13.34 -20.39 0.47
N SER A 40 -13.28 -19.15 -0.01
CA SER A 40 -12.44 -18.82 -1.17
C SER A 40 -10.96 -18.73 -0.78
N VAL A 41 -10.06 -18.89 -1.76
CA VAL A 41 -8.60 -18.70 -1.55
C VAL A 41 -8.30 -17.33 -0.93
N LEU A 42 -8.98 -16.28 -1.39
CA LEU A 42 -8.83 -14.93 -0.84
C LEU A 42 -9.30 -14.84 0.62
N GLN A 43 -10.43 -15.47 0.96
CA GLN A 43 -10.93 -15.48 2.34
C GLN A 43 -9.95 -16.17 3.29
N ILE A 44 -9.43 -17.34 2.89
CA ILE A 44 -8.42 -18.07 3.67
C ILE A 44 -7.16 -17.21 3.83
N ALA A 45 -6.65 -16.66 2.73
CA ALA A 45 -5.45 -15.81 2.76
C ALA A 45 -5.62 -14.61 3.71
N MET A 46 -6.75 -13.92 3.63
CA MET A 46 -7.07 -12.79 4.52
C MET A 46 -7.21 -13.23 5.98
N ALA A 47 -7.85 -14.36 6.27
CA ALA A 47 -8.00 -14.84 7.63
C ALA A 47 -6.65 -15.12 8.30
N PHE A 48 -5.75 -15.84 7.61
CA PHE A 48 -4.40 -16.11 8.13
C PHE A 48 -3.56 -14.84 8.26
N GLY A 49 -3.57 -13.97 7.25
CA GLY A 49 -2.79 -12.75 7.26
C GLY A 49 -3.25 -11.73 8.29
N LEU A 50 -4.57 -11.53 8.43
CA LEU A 50 -5.13 -10.67 9.47
C LEU A 50 -4.90 -11.24 10.87
N ALA A 51 -5.02 -12.56 11.05
CA ALA A 51 -4.69 -13.20 12.34
C ALA A 51 -3.24 -12.92 12.74
N ILE A 52 -2.26 -13.11 11.84
CA ILE A 52 -0.86 -12.79 12.11
C ILE A 52 -0.69 -11.30 12.40
N GLY A 53 -1.26 -10.41 11.57
CA GLY A 53 -1.16 -8.97 11.80
C GLY A 53 -1.71 -8.55 13.18
N THR A 54 -2.87 -9.07 13.57
CA THR A 54 -3.47 -8.84 14.88
C THR A 54 -2.58 -9.36 16.01
N LEU A 55 -2.02 -10.55 15.88
CA LEU A 55 -1.18 -11.15 16.92
C LEU A 55 0.17 -10.45 17.04
N VAL A 56 0.78 -10.02 15.94
CA VAL A 56 1.99 -9.19 15.96
C VAL A 56 1.71 -7.85 16.64
N GLN A 57 0.57 -7.21 16.34
CA GLN A 57 0.18 -5.97 17.02
C GLN A 57 -0.06 -6.19 18.52
N ALA A 58 -0.73 -7.28 18.90
CA ALA A 58 -1.14 -7.53 20.27
C ALA A 58 -0.01 -8.05 21.17
N LEU A 59 0.88 -8.90 20.65
CA LEU A 59 1.87 -9.65 21.43
C LEU A 59 3.33 -9.40 20.98
N GLY A 60 3.55 -8.60 19.93
CA GLY A 60 4.87 -8.29 19.40
C GLY A 60 5.78 -7.61 20.44
N HIS A 61 5.26 -6.67 21.22
CA HIS A 61 6.02 -6.00 22.29
C HIS A 61 6.38 -6.94 23.46
N VAL A 62 5.70 -8.08 23.61
CA VAL A 62 5.97 -9.05 24.68
C VAL A 62 7.00 -10.09 24.25
N SER A 63 6.89 -10.61 23.04
CA SER A 63 7.64 -11.79 22.58
C SER A 63 8.48 -11.58 21.32
N GLY A 64 8.23 -10.51 20.57
CA GLY A 64 8.64 -10.38 19.17
C GLY A 64 7.66 -11.04 18.18
N ALA A 65 6.66 -11.79 18.67
CA ALA A 65 5.62 -12.44 17.89
C ALA A 65 6.17 -13.25 16.70
N HIS A 66 7.07 -14.19 16.97
CA HIS A 66 7.59 -15.09 15.96
C HIS A 66 6.49 -16.01 15.42
N ILE A 67 5.70 -16.62 16.30
CA ILE A 67 4.51 -17.46 16.02
C ILE A 67 4.81 -18.69 15.12
N ASN A 68 6.08 -18.88 14.77
CA ASN A 68 6.54 -19.74 13.70
C ASN A 68 7.96 -20.24 14.00
N PRO A 69 8.18 -21.57 14.01
CA PRO A 69 9.51 -22.14 14.20
C PRO A 69 10.51 -21.69 13.13
N ALA A 70 10.08 -21.55 11.87
CA ALA A 70 10.94 -21.10 10.79
C ALA A 70 11.41 -19.65 10.99
N VAL A 71 10.51 -18.75 11.42
CA VAL A 71 10.86 -17.37 11.78
C VAL A 71 11.82 -17.35 12.99
N THR A 72 11.56 -18.19 13.99
CA THR A 72 12.43 -18.31 15.17
C THR A 72 13.84 -18.78 14.80
N VAL A 73 13.96 -19.75 13.91
CA VAL A 73 15.25 -20.22 13.37
C VAL A 73 15.93 -19.12 12.54
N ALA A 74 15.18 -18.35 11.74
CA ALA A 74 15.74 -17.20 11.04
C ALA A 74 16.31 -16.15 11.99
N CYS A 75 15.58 -15.81 13.05
CA CYS A 75 16.04 -14.89 14.10
C CYS A 75 17.28 -15.44 14.81
N LEU A 76 17.36 -16.75 15.05
CA LEU A 76 18.53 -17.39 15.64
C LEU A 76 19.77 -17.27 14.72
N VAL A 77 19.62 -17.59 13.43
CA VAL A 77 20.70 -17.44 12.42
C VAL A 77 21.14 -15.98 12.26
N GLY A 78 20.19 -15.05 12.40
CA GLY A 78 20.43 -13.61 12.36
C GLY A 78 21.08 -13.06 13.65
N CYS A 79 21.26 -13.89 14.68
CA CYS A 79 21.73 -13.48 16.00
C CYS A 79 20.83 -12.39 16.64
N HIS A 80 19.52 -12.57 16.51
CA HIS A 80 18.48 -11.73 17.13
C HIS A 80 17.89 -12.34 18.40
N VAL A 81 18.00 -13.67 18.57
CA VAL A 81 17.54 -14.39 19.78
C VAL A 81 18.61 -15.37 20.28
N SER A 82 18.61 -15.64 21.58
CA SER A 82 19.46 -16.67 22.19
C SER A 82 19.02 -18.07 21.76
N PHE A 83 19.94 -19.04 21.79
CA PHE A 83 19.61 -20.44 21.49
C PHE A 83 18.54 -20.98 22.43
N LEU A 84 18.62 -20.62 23.71
CA LEU A 84 17.68 -21.05 24.74
C LEU A 84 16.28 -20.47 24.48
N ARG A 85 16.18 -19.15 24.22
CA ARG A 85 14.91 -18.53 23.86
C ARG A 85 14.31 -19.15 22.61
N ALA A 86 15.13 -19.40 21.58
CA ALA A 86 14.68 -20.07 20.37
C ALA A 86 14.11 -21.47 20.65
N ALA A 87 14.78 -22.29 21.46
CA ALA A 87 14.31 -23.63 21.80
C ALA A 87 12.96 -23.59 22.56
N PHE A 88 12.82 -22.72 23.55
CA PHE A 88 11.56 -22.57 24.30
C PHE A 88 10.44 -21.98 23.46
N TYR A 89 10.73 -21.05 22.55
CA TYR A 89 9.77 -20.50 21.60
C TYR A 89 9.26 -21.60 20.67
N VAL A 90 10.15 -22.39 20.07
CA VAL A 90 9.74 -23.49 19.19
C VAL A 90 8.88 -24.50 19.96
N ALA A 91 9.28 -24.90 21.17
CA ALA A 91 8.46 -25.80 21.99
C ALA A 91 7.07 -25.21 22.28
N ALA A 92 7.00 -23.93 22.69
CA ALA A 92 5.75 -23.23 22.95
C ALA A 92 4.87 -23.10 21.69
N GLN A 93 5.47 -22.81 20.53
CA GLN A 93 4.77 -22.71 19.25
C GLN A 93 4.18 -24.05 18.83
N LEU A 94 4.93 -25.16 18.93
CA LEU A 94 4.43 -26.50 18.57
C LEU A 94 3.29 -26.94 19.51
N LEU A 95 3.46 -26.75 20.83
CA LEU A 95 2.43 -27.09 21.81
C LEU A 95 1.17 -26.21 21.65
N GLY A 96 1.36 -24.90 21.46
CA GLY A 96 0.28 -23.95 21.23
C GLY A 96 -0.49 -24.28 19.97
N ALA A 97 0.21 -24.59 18.88
CA ALA A 97 -0.39 -25.00 17.62
C ALA A 97 -1.27 -26.24 17.77
N VAL A 98 -0.74 -27.32 18.38
CA VAL A 98 -1.51 -28.56 18.61
C VAL A 98 -2.71 -28.30 19.52
N ALA A 99 -2.55 -27.49 20.58
CA ALA A 99 -3.66 -27.10 21.45
C ALA A 99 -4.76 -26.35 20.68
N GLY A 100 -4.39 -25.40 19.81
CA GLY A 100 -5.33 -24.65 18.97
C GLY A 100 -6.08 -25.55 17.99
N ALA A 101 -5.38 -26.48 17.34
CA ALA A 101 -6.00 -27.46 16.44
C ALA A 101 -6.92 -28.45 17.18
N ALA A 102 -6.52 -28.93 18.37
CA ALA A 102 -7.34 -29.81 19.18
C ALA A 102 -8.63 -29.11 19.65
N LEU A 103 -8.52 -27.87 20.14
CA LEU A 103 -9.68 -27.05 20.50
C LEU A 103 -10.63 -26.84 19.31
N LEU A 104 -10.08 -26.56 18.12
CA LEU A 104 -10.89 -26.43 16.91
C LEU A 104 -11.57 -27.75 16.54
N SER A 105 -10.86 -28.87 16.63
CA SER A 105 -11.43 -30.19 16.39
C SER A 105 -12.60 -30.45 17.32
N GLU A 106 -12.48 -30.16 18.62
CA GLU A 106 -13.56 -30.38 19.58
C GLU A 106 -14.78 -29.48 19.34
N ILE A 107 -14.58 -28.18 19.09
CA ILE A 107 -15.71 -27.23 18.92
C ILE A 107 -16.43 -27.39 17.57
N THR A 108 -15.75 -27.92 16.55
CA THR A 108 -16.33 -28.05 15.20
C THR A 108 -17.21 -29.30 15.12
N PRO A 109 -18.40 -29.24 14.49
CA PRO A 109 -19.23 -30.43 14.27
C PRO A 109 -18.50 -31.51 13.43
N PRO A 110 -18.67 -32.82 13.72
CA PRO A 110 -17.98 -33.90 13.02
C PRO A 110 -18.07 -33.85 11.49
N ASP A 111 -19.24 -33.43 10.96
CA ASP A 111 -19.49 -33.35 9.52
C ASP A 111 -18.66 -32.27 8.81
N ILE A 112 -18.18 -31.26 9.56
CA ILE A 112 -17.42 -30.12 9.03
C ILE A 112 -15.92 -30.27 9.30
N ARG A 113 -15.54 -31.01 10.35
CA ARG A 113 -14.12 -31.19 10.77
C ARG A 113 -13.24 -31.62 9.60
N GLY A 114 -13.74 -32.51 8.75
CA GLY A 114 -13.02 -32.99 7.56
C GLY A 114 -11.60 -33.47 7.89
N ASP A 115 -10.62 -32.96 7.15
CA ASP A 115 -9.20 -33.18 7.40
C ASP A 115 -8.55 -32.07 8.25
N LEU A 116 -9.34 -31.22 8.88
CA LEU A 116 -8.89 -30.10 9.71
C LEU A 116 -7.90 -29.18 8.97
N ALA A 117 -8.05 -29.01 7.66
CA ALA A 117 -7.18 -28.21 6.80
C ALA A 117 -5.68 -28.57 6.94
N VAL A 118 -5.39 -29.88 7.01
CA VAL A 118 -4.01 -30.40 6.90
C VAL A 118 -3.35 -29.90 5.62
N ASN A 119 -2.08 -29.52 5.70
CA ASN A 119 -1.30 -29.21 4.52
C ASN A 119 -1.07 -30.48 3.70
N ALA A 120 -1.48 -30.45 2.43
CA ALA A 120 -1.38 -31.58 1.53
C ALA A 120 -1.02 -31.10 0.12
N LEU A 121 -0.29 -31.94 -0.62
CA LEU A 121 0.05 -31.65 -2.01
C LEU A 121 -1.22 -31.61 -2.86
N SER A 122 -1.37 -30.54 -3.64
CA SER A 122 -2.54 -30.28 -4.49
C SER A 122 -2.16 -30.18 -5.97
N ASN A 123 -3.14 -30.30 -6.87
CA ASN A 123 -2.99 -30.09 -8.32
C ASN A 123 -1.87 -30.92 -8.98
N ASN A 124 -1.69 -32.18 -8.57
CA ASN A 124 -0.63 -33.08 -9.04
C ASN A 124 0.79 -32.49 -8.91
N SER A 125 1.01 -31.60 -7.95
CA SER A 125 2.34 -31.07 -7.65
C SER A 125 3.21 -32.13 -7.00
N THR A 126 4.48 -32.19 -7.41
CA THR A 126 5.48 -33.06 -6.79
C THR A 126 5.98 -32.45 -5.49
N ALA A 127 6.49 -33.29 -4.57
CA ALA A 127 7.09 -32.80 -3.32
C ALA A 127 8.25 -31.81 -3.56
N GLY A 128 9.03 -32.00 -4.63
CA GLY A 128 10.10 -31.08 -5.04
C GLY A 128 9.60 -29.71 -5.48
N GLN A 129 8.48 -29.66 -6.19
CA GLN A 129 7.84 -28.39 -6.56
C GLN A 129 7.26 -27.70 -5.32
N ALA A 130 6.58 -28.45 -4.46
CA ALA A 130 5.98 -27.94 -3.24
C ALA A 130 7.02 -27.38 -2.25
N VAL A 131 8.13 -28.06 -2.02
CA VAL A 131 9.20 -27.56 -1.12
C VAL A 131 9.86 -26.30 -1.69
N THR A 132 9.99 -26.20 -3.02
CA THR A 132 10.52 -25.00 -3.69
C THR A 132 9.56 -23.82 -3.52
N VAL A 133 8.25 -24.04 -3.65
CA VAL A 133 7.25 -22.99 -3.42
C VAL A 133 7.30 -22.53 -1.98
N GLU A 134 7.20 -23.45 -1.00
CA GLU A 134 7.26 -23.14 0.43
C GLU A 134 8.53 -22.36 0.84
N LEU A 135 9.67 -22.65 0.20
CA LEU A 135 10.90 -21.87 0.35
C LEU A 135 10.67 -20.40 0.00
N PHE A 136 10.10 -20.09 -1.17
CA PHE A 136 9.84 -18.72 -1.58
C PHE A 136 8.74 -18.05 -0.75
N LEU A 137 7.72 -18.80 -0.31
CA LEU A 137 6.67 -18.29 0.58
C LEU A 137 7.27 -17.77 1.90
N THR A 138 8.10 -18.57 2.55
CA THR A 138 8.71 -18.16 3.82
C THR A 138 9.85 -17.16 3.63
N LEU A 139 10.60 -17.23 2.53
CA LEU A 139 11.67 -16.27 2.22
C LEU A 139 11.12 -14.83 2.14
N GLN A 140 10.04 -14.59 1.40
CA GLN A 140 9.47 -13.25 1.29
C GLN A 140 8.91 -12.74 2.62
N LEU A 141 8.33 -13.64 3.43
CA LEU A 141 7.81 -13.32 4.75
C LEU A 141 8.92 -12.87 5.69
N VAL A 142 10.00 -13.65 5.77
CA VAL A 142 11.10 -13.36 6.68
C VAL A 142 11.88 -12.12 6.27
N LEU A 143 12.01 -11.85 4.96
CA LEU A 143 12.54 -10.56 4.48
C LEU A 143 11.66 -9.39 4.93
N CYS A 144 10.34 -9.52 4.88
CA CYS A 144 9.41 -8.51 5.36
C CYS A 144 9.51 -8.32 6.88
N ILE A 145 9.55 -9.40 7.65
CA ILE A 145 9.69 -9.35 9.12
C ILE A 145 10.95 -8.59 9.50
N PHE A 146 12.13 -9.01 9.01
CA PHE A 146 13.37 -8.34 9.38
C PHE A 146 13.38 -6.87 8.99
N ALA A 147 12.89 -6.55 7.79
CA ALA A 147 12.82 -5.17 7.34
C ALA A 147 11.86 -4.30 8.17
N SER A 148 10.75 -4.86 8.63
CA SER A 148 9.77 -4.13 9.42
C SER A 148 10.15 -4.01 10.90
N THR A 149 10.96 -4.92 11.44
CA THR A 149 11.40 -4.89 12.84
C THR A 149 12.83 -4.36 13.02
N ASP A 150 13.46 -3.86 11.96
CA ASP A 150 14.83 -3.35 12.02
C ASP A 150 14.88 -1.95 12.64
N GLU A 151 15.33 -1.86 13.88
CA GLU A 151 15.49 -0.60 14.61
C GLU A 151 16.49 0.37 13.96
N ARG A 152 17.37 -0.12 13.07
CA ARG A 152 18.34 0.72 12.35
C ARG A 152 17.66 1.64 11.32
N ARG A 153 16.40 1.39 11.00
CA ARG A 153 15.61 2.15 10.04
C ARG A 153 15.04 3.39 10.70
N GLY A 154 15.35 4.55 10.13
CA GLY A 154 14.75 5.84 10.50
C GLY A 154 13.58 6.24 9.60
N ASP A 155 13.27 5.46 8.56
CA ASP A 155 12.22 5.72 7.60
C ASP A 155 10.88 5.10 8.04
N ASN A 156 9.82 5.91 8.08
CA ASN A 156 8.48 5.48 8.48
C ASN A 156 7.73 4.87 7.29
N LEU A 157 8.08 3.63 6.91
CA LEU A 157 7.44 2.93 5.77
C LEU A 157 6.08 2.30 6.11
N GLY A 158 5.68 2.24 7.38
CA GLY A 158 4.39 1.68 7.82
C GLY A 158 4.47 0.89 9.13
N THR A 159 3.35 0.28 9.53
CA THR A 159 3.31 -0.55 10.74
C THR A 159 3.84 -1.97 10.47
N PRO A 160 4.68 -2.54 11.35
CA PRO A 160 5.18 -3.90 11.20
C PRO A 160 4.06 -4.93 11.14
N ALA A 161 3.05 -4.78 11.99
CA ALA A 161 1.91 -5.69 12.10
C ALA A 161 1.16 -5.88 10.78
N LEU A 162 0.73 -4.79 10.13
CA LEU A 162 0.00 -4.89 8.86
C LEU A 162 0.89 -5.38 7.71
N SER A 163 2.15 -4.95 7.67
CA SER A 163 3.10 -5.37 6.63
C SER A 163 3.35 -6.88 6.68
N ILE A 164 3.60 -7.42 7.87
CA ILE A 164 3.83 -8.86 8.09
C ILE A 164 2.54 -9.64 7.81
N GLY A 165 1.38 -9.16 8.28
CA GLY A 165 0.09 -9.79 8.01
C GLY A 165 -0.23 -9.88 6.51
N PHE A 166 -0.05 -8.79 5.75
CA PHE A 166 -0.26 -8.80 4.30
C PHE A 166 0.78 -9.61 3.53
N SER A 167 2.01 -9.71 4.03
CA SER A 167 3.00 -10.64 3.48
C SER A 167 2.58 -12.11 3.65
N VAL A 168 1.87 -12.45 4.72
CA VAL A 168 1.25 -13.78 4.89
C VAL A 168 0.08 -13.98 3.92
N VAL A 169 -0.75 -12.95 3.70
CA VAL A 169 -1.81 -13.00 2.66
C VAL A 169 -1.19 -13.33 1.30
N LEU A 170 -0.13 -12.60 0.90
CA LEU A 170 0.58 -12.85 -0.35
C LEU A 170 1.07 -14.30 -0.49
N GLY A 171 1.63 -14.84 0.59
CA GLY A 171 2.05 -16.24 0.65
C GLY A 171 0.90 -17.21 0.34
N HIS A 172 -0.26 -17.01 0.97
CA HIS A 172 -1.43 -17.86 0.80
C HIS A 172 -2.06 -17.75 -0.59
N LEU A 173 -2.07 -16.55 -1.19
CA LEU A 173 -2.62 -16.32 -2.53
C LEU A 173 -1.95 -17.15 -3.64
N LEU A 174 -0.71 -17.62 -3.40
CA LEU A 174 -0.02 -18.57 -4.27
C LEU A 174 0.03 -19.98 -3.65
N GLY A 175 0.45 -20.08 -2.38
CA GLY A 175 0.79 -21.33 -1.72
C GLY A 175 -0.38 -22.31 -1.56
N ILE A 176 -1.61 -21.81 -1.44
CA ILE A 176 -2.79 -22.67 -1.26
C ILE A 176 -2.93 -23.67 -2.40
N HIS A 177 -2.66 -23.24 -3.64
CA HIS A 177 -2.80 -24.08 -4.83
C HIS A 177 -1.79 -25.23 -4.91
N TYR A 178 -0.69 -25.16 -4.15
CA TYR A 178 0.34 -26.20 -4.10
C TYR A 178 0.20 -27.08 -2.86
N THR A 179 0.05 -26.48 -1.68
CA THR A 179 0.25 -27.14 -0.38
C THR A 179 -0.82 -26.83 0.66
N GLY A 180 -1.82 -25.98 0.35
CA GLY A 180 -2.63 -25.33 1.37
C GLY A 180 -1.89 -24.22 2.13
N CYS A 181 -0.66 -23.87 1.72
CA CYS A 181 0.22 -22.86 2.31
C CYS A 181 0.61 -23.13 3.78
N SER A 182 1.76 -23.76 4.00
CA SER A 182 2.30 -23.96 5.35
C SER A 182 2.94 -22.67 5.86
N MET A 183 4.05 -22.24 5.24
CA MET A 183 4.98 -21.20 5.70
C MET A 183 5.53 -21.37 7.13
N ASN A 184 4.94 -22.27 7.92
CA ASN A 184 5.04 -22.38 9.36
C ASN A 184 4.93 -23.86 9.77
N PRO A 185 6.05 -24.48 10.20
CA PRO A 185 6.06 -25.87 10.64
C PRO A 185 5.10 -26.17 11.80
N ALA A 186 4.89 -25.24 12.74
CA ALA A 186 3.95 -25.45 13.84
C ALA A 186 2.51 -25.53 13.35
N ARG A 187 2.12 -24.63 12.44
CA ARG A 187 0.80 -24.64 11.81
C ARG A 187 0.55 -25.93 11.05
N SER A 188 1.50 -26.41 10.25
CA SER A 188 1.32 -27.63 9.47
C SER A 188 1.36 -28.90 10.33
N LEU A 189 2.16 -28.93 11.41
CA LEU A 189 2.23 -30.05 12.35
C LEU A 189 0.91 -30.27 13.11
N ALA A 190 0.28 -29.18 13.56
CA ALA A 190 -0.86 -29.26 14.46
C ALA A 190 -2.05 -30.10 13.93
N PRO A 191 -2.62 -29.83 12.74
CA PRO A 191 -3.70 -30.66 12.23
C PRO A 191 -3.21 -32.05 11.80
N ALA A 192 -1.94 -32.22 11.41
CA ALA A 192 -1.36 -33.53 11.10
C ALA A 192 -1.32 -34.45 12.33
N VAL A 193 -0.94 -33.91 13.49
CA VAL A 193 -0.96 -34.62 14.78
C VAL A 193 -2.38 -35.00 15.19
N VAL A 194 -3.33 -34.07 15.09
CA VAL A 194 -4.73 -34.30 15.51
C VAL A 194 -5.44 -35.31 14.60
N THR A 195 -5.17 -35.28 13.30
CA THR A 195 -5.84 -36.15 12.31
C THR A 195 -5.07 -37.44 11.98
N GLY A 196 -3.81 -37.55 12.42
CA GLY A 196 -2.93 -38.68 12.10
C GLY A 196 -2.37 -38.68 10.65
N LYS A 197 -2.56 -37.60 9.88
CA LYS A 197 -2.14 -37.51 8.47
C LYS A 197 -0.79 -36.81 8.32
N PHE A 198 0.26 -37.56 7.97
CA PHE A 198 1.64 -37.07 7.83
C PHE A 198 2.19 -37.17 6.39
N ASP A 199 1.31 -37.22 5.40
CA ASP A 199 1.71 -37.33 3.98
C ASP A 199 2.62 -36.16 3.56
N ASN A 200 3.82 -36.48 3.07
CA ASN A 200 4.83 -35.51 2.66
C ASN A 200 5.16 -34.44 3.72
N HIS A 201 4.95 -34.72 5.01
CA HIS A 201 5.03 -33.71 6.06
C HIS A 201 6.39 -32.98 6.13
N TRP A 202 7.48 -33.66 5.74
CA TRP A 202 8.83 -33.09 5.68
C TRP A 202 8.91 -31.84 4.79
N VAL A 203 8.07 -31.71 3.75
CA VAL A 203 8.01 -30.55 2.86
C VAL A 203 7.73 -29.28 3.64
N PHE A 204 6.84 -29.36 4.63
CA PHE A 204 6.38 -28.24 5.44
C PHE A 204 7.34 -27.86 6.57
N TRP A 205 8.42 -28.63 6.74
CA TRP A 205 9.55 -28.29 7.60
C TRP A 205 10.71 -27.75 6.77
N VAL A 206 11.14 -28.50 5.75
CA VAL A 206 12.32 -28.16 4.95
C VAL A 206 12.10 -26.87 4.15
N GLY A 207 10.97 -26.74 3.45
CA GLY A 207 10.68 -25.55 2.65
C GLY A 207 10.74 -24.27 3.48
N PRO A 208 9.90 -24.16 4.54
CA PRO A 208 9.90 -22.99 5.40
C PRO A 208 11.25 -22.71 6.09
N LEU A 209 11.93 -23.73 6.63
CA LEU A 209 13.22 -23.54 7.30
C LEU A 209 14.29 -23.03 6.34
N VAL A 210 14.40 -23.61 5.13
CA VAL A 210 15.38 -23.17 4.13
C VAL A 210 15.08 -21.75 3.67
N GLY A 211 13.82 -21.43 3.37
CA GLY A 211 13.41 -20.08 2.99
C GLY A 211 13.73 -19.04 4.07
N ALA A 212 13.45 -19.37 5.32
CA ALA A 212 13.70 -18.50 6.47
C ALA A 212 15.21 -18.27 6.72
N ILE A 213 16.02 -19.33 6.65
CA ILE A 213 17.47 -19.24 6.79
C ILE A 213 18.07 -18.38 5.66
N LEU A 214 17.66 -18.63 4.41
CA LEU A 214 18.12 -17.84 3.26
C LEU A 214 17.77 -16.36 3.41
N ALA A 215 16.54 -16.02 3.81
CA ALA A 215 16.13 -14.65 4.08
C ALA A 215 16.96 -14.00 5.20
N SER A 216 17.26 -14.74 6.27
CA SER A 216 18.13 -14.26 7.35
C SER A 216 19.55 -13.98 6.87
N LEU A 217 20.13 -14.86 6.06
CA LEU A 217 21.45 -14.66 5.46
C LEU A 217 21.47 -13.45 4.51
N LEU A 218 20.46 -13.33 3.64
CA LEU A 218 20.32 -12.21 2.70
C LEU A 218 20.22 -10.88 3.44
N TYR A 219 19.32 -10.78 4.42
CA TYR A 219 19.08 -9.52 5.13
C TYR A 219 20.24 -9.17 6.08
N ASN A 220 20.64 -10.09 6.97
CA ASN A 220 21.56 -9.81 8.07
C ASN A 220 23.05 -9.91 7.69
N TYR A 221 23.41 -10.36 6.49
CA TYR A 221 24.82 -10.52 6.10
C TYR A 221 25.14 -9.87 4.76
N ILE A 222 24.21 -9.92 3.79
CA ILE A 222 24.45 -9.38 2.45
C ILE A 222 23.96 -7.93 2.36
N LEU A 223 22.67 -7.69 2.64
CA LEU A 223 22.02 -6.40 2.42
C LEU A 223 22.34 -5.42 3.57
N PHE A 224 21.96 -5.78 4.80
CA PHE A 224 22.10 -4.96 5.99
C PHE A 224 22.90 -5.67 7.11
N PRO A 225 24.22 -5.88 6.93
CA PRO A 225 25.05 -6.52 7.95
C PRO A 225 25.13 -5.70 9.25
N PRO A 226 24.76 -6.25 10.42
CA PRO A 226 24.97 -5.59 11.71
C PRO A 226 26.47 -5.44 11.99
N ALA A 227 26.89 -4.32 12.60
CA ALA A 227 28.27 -4.11 13.04
C ALA A 227 28.71 -4.98 14.24
N LYS A 228 27.89 -5.96 14.65
CA LYS A 228 28.20 -6.89 15.74
C LYS A 228 29.47 -7.69 15.44
N SER A 229 30.45 -7.63 16.35
CA SER A 229 31.66 -8.45 16.29
C SER A 229 31.35 -9.95 16.48
N LEU A 230 32.27 -10.84 16.13
CA LEU A 230 32.06 -12.29 16.31
C LEU A 230 31.83 -12.67 17.78
N SER A 231 32.54 -12.02 18.72
CA SER A 231 32.36 -12.20 20.15
C SER A 231 30.98 -11.76 20.63
N GLU A 232 30.48 -10.62 20.13
CA GLU A 232 29.14 -10.12 20.46
C GLU A 232 28.03 -11.04 19.92
N ARG A 233 28.19 -11.55 18.69
CA ARG A 233 27.24 -12.54 18.14
C ARG A 233 27.21 -13.82 18.97
N LEU A 234 28.38 -14.31 19.38
CA LEU A 234 28.50 -15.45 20.28
C LEU A 234 27.88 -15.16 21.67
N ALA A 235 28.01 -13.93 22.17
CA ALA A 235 27.39 -13.51 23.43
C ALA A 235 25.85 -13.54 23.34
N VAL A 236 25.26 -13.00 22.27
CA VAL A 236 23.80 -13.06 22.02
C VAL A 236 23.31 -14.50 21.94
N LEU A 237 24.01 -15.37 21.19
CA LEU A 237 23.63 -16.78 21.07
C LEU A 237 23.69 -17.52 22.41
N LYS A 238 24.63 -17.15 23.28
CA LYS A 238 24.77 -17.66 24.65
C LYS A 238 23.78 -17.04 25.65
N GLY A 239 23.01 -16.02 25.25
CA GLY A 239 22.11 -15.28 26.16
C GLY A 239 22.87 -14.46 27.21
N LEU A 240 24.06 -13.98 26.87
CA LEU A 240 24.85 -13.05 27.70
C LEU A 240 24.47 -11.60 27.32
N GLU A 241 24.50 -10.72 28.31
CA GLU A 241 24.18 -9.30 28.14
C GLU A 241 25.20 -8.67 27.14
N PRO A 242 24.74 -8.06 26.04
CA PRO A 242 25.65 -7.40 25.09
C PRO A 242 26.15 -6.08 25.68
N ASP A 243 27.45 -5.79 25.52
CA ASP A 243 28.04 -4.48 25.86
C ASP A 243 27.33 -3.37 25.06
N THR A 244 26.92 -2.29 25.73
CA THR A 244 26.11 -1.19 25.20
C THR A 244 26.84 -0.27 24.20
N ASP A 245 28.14 -0.49 23.97
CA ASP A 245 29.00 0.36 23.12
C ASP A 245 28.79 0.20 21.60
N TRP A 246 27.87 -0.65 21.15
CA TRP A 246 27.68 -0.92 19.71
C TRP A 246 26.88 0.19 19.00
N GLU A 247 25.94 0.84 19.69
CA GLU A 247 25.15 1.95 19.13
C GLU A 247 26.05 3.12 18.72
N GLU A 248 27.05 3.45 19.55
CA GLU A 248 28.02 4.52 19.26
C GLU A 248 28.97 4.19 18.09
N ARG A 249 29.27 2.91 17.86
CA ARG A 249 30.11 2.47 16.72
C ARG A 249 29.34 2.53 15.40
N GLU A 250 28.03 2.25 15.43
CA GLU A 250 27.16 2.33 14.26
C GLU A 250 27.00 3.78 13.78
N VAL A 251 26.88 4.74 14.70
CA VAL A 251 26.85 6.18 14.41
C VAL A 251 28.16 6.64 13.75
N ARG A 252 29.33 6.20 14.26
CA ARG A 252 30.64 6.56 13.70
C ARG A 252 30.90 5.97 12.30
N ARG A 253 30.36 4.79 11.98
CA ARG A 253 30.50 4.19 10.63
C ARG A 253 29.72 4.93 9.55
N ARG A 254 28.63 5.64 9.90
CA ARG A 254 27.84 6.43 8.94
C ARG A 254 28.64 7.58 8.30
N GLN A 255 29.76 7.98 8.90
CA GLN A 255 30.57 9.13 8.47
C GLN A 255 31.73 8.82 7.52
N SER A 256 32.01 7.56 7.14
CA SER A 256 33.11 7.26 6.21
C SER A 256 32.71 6.42 5.01
N THR A 257 32.78 7.02 3.82
CA THR A 257 33.81 6.75 2.78
C THR A 257 33.24 7.14 1.42
N MET A 258 33.76 8.22 0.85
CA MET A 258 33.48 8.61 -0.53
C MET A 258 34.22 7.71 -1.52
N LYS A 259 33.48 7.00 -2.37
CA LYS A 259 33.98 6.42 -3.63
C LYS A 259 32.93 6.57 -4.73
N LYS A 260 33.41 6.58 -5.98
CA LYS A 260 32.61 6.63 -7.23
C LYS A 260 31.39 5.71 -7.14
N GLU A 261 30.21 6.23 -7.50
CA GLU A 261 28.88 5.59 -7.31
C GLU A 261 28.86 4.09 -7.67
N VAL A 262 29.32 3.74 -8.87
CA VAL A 262 29.22 2.38 -9.43
C VAL A 262 30.12 1.34 -8.75
N CYS A 263 31.26 1.76 -8.19
CA CYS A 263 32.19 0.84 -7.51
C CYS A 263 31.91 0.71 -6.01
N SER A 264 30.84 1.34 -5.51
CA SER A 264 30.46 1.26 -4.11
C SER A 264 29.76 -0.07 -3.80
N ALA A 265 30.03 -0.63 -2.62
CA ALA A 265 29.32 -1.82 -2.15
C ALA A 265 27.80 -1.57 -2.02
N ALA A 266 27.40 -0.32 -1.70
CA ALA A 266 26.00 0.09 -1.65
C ALA A 266 25.31 -0.01 -3.02
N PHE A 267 25.99 0.39 -4.10
CA PHE A 267 25.45 0.27 -5.46
C PHE A 267 25.26 -1.19 -5.87
N LEU A 268 26.23 -2.07 -5.61
CA LEU A 268 26.10 -3.49 -5.92
C LEU A 268 24.92 -4.13 -5.15
N LYS A 269 24.77 -3.80 -3.87
CA LYS A 269 23.63 -4.24 -3.04
C LYS A 269 22.31 -3.73 -3.61
N ALA A 270 22.25 -2.48 -4.06
CA ALA A 270 21.06 -1.89 -4.65
C ALA A 270 20.65 -2.59 -5.96
N VAL A 271 21.61 -2.88 -6.85
CA VAL A 271 21.36 -3.63 -8.09
C VAL A 271 20.88 -5.05 -7.79
N PHE A 272 21.48 -5.73 -6.81
CA PHE A 272 21.04 -7.05 -6.38
C PHE A 272 19.64 -7.03 -5.75
N ALA A 273 19.32 -6.00 -4.97
CA ALA A 273 18.00 -5.82 -4.37
C ALA A 273 16.92 -5.61 -5.44
N GLU A 274 17.19 -4.82 -6.49
CA GLU A 274 16.28 -4.66 -7.63
C GLU A 274 16.05 -5.99 -8.37
N PHE A 275 17.11 -6.76 -8.61
CA PHE A 275 17.00 -8.10 -9.19
C PHE A 275 16.11 -9.02 -8.34
N LEU A 276 16.39 -9.11 -7.03
CA LEU A 276 15.68 -9.99 -6.11
C LEU A 276 14.22 -9.58 -5.94
N ALA A 277 13.95 -8.28 -5.83
CA ALA A 277 12.61 -7.73 -5.68
C ALA A 277 11.76 -8.01 -6.92
N THR A 278 12.29 -7.79 -8.14
CA THR A 278 11.56 -8.11 -9.38
C THR A 278 11.37 -9.61 -9.58
N LEU A 279 12.33 -10.45 -9.16
CA LEU A 279 12.17 -11.91 -9.17
C LEU A 279 10.97 -12.34 -8.31
N ILE A 280 10.92 -11.89 -7.06
CA ILE A 280 9.83 -12.23 -6.12
C ILE A 280 8.51 -11.69 -6.63
N LEU A 281 8.48 -10.43 -7.09
CA LEU A 281 7.30 -9.81 -7.70
C LEU A 281 6.72 -10.68 -8.82
N VAL A 282 7.55 -11.10 -9.77
CA VAL A 282 7.10 -11.85 -10.94
C VAL A 282 6.70 -13.28 -10.56
N PHE A 283 7.42 -13.92 -9.63
CA PHE A 283 7.06 -15.25 -9.15
C PHE A 283 5.65 -15.27 -8.50
N PHE A 284 5.38 -14.36 -7.57
CA PHE A 284 4.09 -14.28 -6.90
C PHE A 284 2.99 -13.73 -7.80
N GLY A 285 3.28 -12.67 -8.56
CA GLY A 285 2.34 -12.06 -9.48
C GLY A 285 1.82 -13.07 -10.50
N LEU A 286 2.72 -13.69 -11.26
CA LEU A 286 2.32 -14.67 -12.27
C LEU A 286 1.71 -15.92 -11.63
N GLY A 287 2.26 -16.41 -10.52
CA GLY A 287 1.78 -17.61 -9.85
C GLY A 287 0.34 -17.48 -9.36
N SER A 288 -0.02 -16.31 -8.83
CA SER A 288 -1.40 -16.01 -8.40
C SER A 288 -2.39 -15.85 -9.56
N ALA A 289 -1.89 -15.63 -10.78
CA ALA A 289 -2.68 -15.42 -11.99
C ALA A 289 -2.79 -16.66 -12.89
N LEU A 290 -2.14 -17.78 -12.53
CA LEU A 290 -2.27 -19.03 -13.28
C LEU A 290 -3.72 -19.56 -13.20
N LYS A 291 -4.13 -20.30 -14.23
CA LYS A 291 -5.47 -20.92 -14.29
C LYS A 291 -5.46 -22.23 -13.50
N TRP A 292 -5.54 -22.12 -12.18
CA TRP A 292 -5.52 -23.25 -11.26
C TRP A 292 -6.79 -24.12 -11.42
N PRO A 293 -6.68 -25.43 -11.73
CA PRO A 293 -7.83 -26.31 -11.87
C PRO A 293 -8.67 -26.44 -10.59
N SER A 294 -8.03 -26.35 -9.42
CA SER A 294 -8.69 -26.43 -8.12
C SER A 294 -9.61 -25.24 -7.82
N ALA A 295 -9.22 -24.04 -8.22
CA ALA A 295 -9.98 -22.81 -8.01
C ALA A 295 -9.42 -21.72 -8.91
N LEU A 296 -10.22 -21.25 -9.88
CA LEU A 296 -9.81 -20.16 -10.76
C LEU A 296 -9.64 -18.86 -9.95
N PRO A 297 -8.49 -18.17 -10.05
CA PRO A 297 -8.29 -16.90 -9.33
C PRO A 297 -9.29 -15.83 -9.78
N THR A 298 -9.89 -15.16 -8.81
CA THR A 298 -10.73 -13.98 -9.08
C THR A 298 -9.87 -12.76 -9.42
N ILE A 299 -10.46 -11.75 -10.07
CA ILE A 299 -9.74 -10.52 -10.40
C ILE A 299 -9.23 -9.82 -9.14
N LEU A 300 -10.05 -9.74 -8.09
CA LEU A 300 -9.62 -9.16 -6.81
C LEU A 300 -8.45 -9.94 -6.19
N GLN A 301 -8.46 -11.27 -6.29
CA GLN A 301 -7.38 -12.13 -5.80
C GLN A 301 -6.06 -11.83 -6.53
N ILE A 302 -6.09 -11.76 -7.86
CA ILE A 302 -4.92 -11.43 -8.68
C ILE A 302 -4.44 -10.01 -8.36
N SER A 303 -5.34 -9.03 -8.33
CA SER A 303 -5.00 -7.64 -8.07
C SER A 303 -4.30 -7.46 -6.72
N LEU A 304 -4.82 -8.10 -5.66
CA LEU A 304 -4.21 -8.05 -4.34
C LEU A 304 -2.86 -8.77 -4.31
N ALA A 305 -2.70 -9.91 -5.00
CA ALA A 305 -1.40 -10.59 -5.04
C ALA A 305 -0.31 -9.72 -5.67
N PHE A 306 -0.57 -9.09 -6.81
CA PHE A 306 0.40 -8.17 -7.44
C PHE A 306 0.70 -6.94 -6.56
N GLY A 307 -0.33 -6.37 -5.96
CA GLY A 307 -0.17 -5.20 -5.10
C GLY A 307 0.57 -5.49 -3.80
N LEU A 308 0.21 -6.56 -3.11
CA LEU A 308 0.88 -6.98 -1.88
C LEU A 308 2.30 -7.48 -2.15
N ALA A 309 2.61 -8.04 -3.32
CA ALA A 309 3.98 -8.33 -3.73
C ALA A 309 4.84 -7.08 -3.79
N ILE A 310 4.36 -6.02 -4.46
CA ILE A 310 5.05 -4.73 -4.51
C ILE A 310 5.16 -4.12 -3.13
N GLY A 311 4.08 -4.07 -2.34
CA GLY A 311 4.09 -3.48 -1.01
C GLY A 311 5.06 -4.19 -0.07
N THR A 312 5.06 -5.52 -0.07
CA THR A 312 5.97 -6.34 0.74
C THR A 312 7.43 -6.10 0.32
N MET A 313 7.73 -6.08 -0.99
CA MET A 313 9.09 -5.86 -1.48
C MET A 313 9.56 -4.41 -1.30
N ALA A 314 8.67 -3.43 -1.40
CA ALA A 314 8.96 -2.03 -1.09
C ALA A 314 9.32 -1.86 0.39
N GLN A 315 8.56 -2.50 1.29
CA GLN A 315 8.89 -2.55 2.71
C GLN A 315 10.22 -3.27 2.94
N ALA A 316 10.44 -4.42 2.29
CA ALA A 316 11.60 -5.27 2.53
C ALA A 316 12.91 -4.67 2.01
N LEU A 317 12.92 -4.27 0.74
CA LEU A 317 14.11 -3.96 -0.05
C LEU A 317 14.17 -2.49 -0.53
N GLY A 318 13.11 -1.72 -0.30
CA GLY A 318 13.07 -0.28 -0.59
C GLY A 318 14.24 0.48 0.03
N PRO A 319 14.57 0.29 1.32
CA PRO A 319 15.69 1.00 1.94
C PRO A 319 17.09 0.65 1.39
N VAL A 320 17.22 -0.45 0.63
CA VAL A 320 18.50 -0.81 -0.02
C VAL A 320 18.69 -0.05 -1.32
N SER A 321 17.63 0.06 -2.13
CA SER A 321 17.73 0.41 -3.55
C SER A 321 16.84 1.58 -3.98
N GLY A 322 15.83 1.93 -3.19
CA GLY A 322 14.67 2.71 -3.61
C GLY A 322 13.49 1.83 -4.05
N GLY A 323 13.70 0.54 -4.36
CA GLY A 323 12.64 -0.43 -4.64
C GLY A 323 11.80 -0.08 -5.86
N HIS A 324 12.44 0.22 -7.00
CA HIS A 324 11.74 0.61 -8.23
C HIS A 324 10.99 -0.58 -8.83
N MET A 325 11.64 -1.75 -8.91
CA MET A 325 11.10 -3.02 -9.41
C MET A 325 10.47 -2.97 -10.82
N ASN A 326 10.64 -1.87 -11.52
CA ASN A 326 9.89 -1.50 -12.72
C ASN A 326 10.71 -0.55 -13.60
N PRO A 327 11.05 -0.95 -14.84
CA PRO A 327 11.79 -0.10 -15.77
C PRO A 327 11.11 1.25 -16.05
N ALA A 328 9.77 1.30 -16.08
CA ALA A 328 9.04 2.54 -16.33
C ALA A 328 9.23 3.56 -15.20
N ILE A 329 9.23 3.10 -13.93
CA ILE A 329 9.45 3.96 -12.75
C ILE A 329 10.92 4.40 -12.69
N THR A 330 11.86 3.50 -12.95
CA THR A 330 13.29 3.82 -13.01
C THR A 330 13.56 4.93 -14.05
N LEU A 331 13.01 4.79 -15.25
CA LEU A 331 13.17 5.79 -16.31
C LEU A 331 12.48 7.11 -15.95
N ALA A 332 11.31 7.05 -15.31
CA ALA A 332 10.60 8.24 -14.85
C ALA A 332 11.37 9.01 -13.76
N LEU A 333 12.04 8.33 -12.82
CA LEU A 333 12.91 8.95 -11.83
C LEU A 333 14.17 9.57 -12.45
N LEU A 334 14.70 8.96 -13.52
CA LEU A 334 15.79 9.57 -14.30
C LEU A 334 15.30 10.86 -14.98
N LEU A 335 14.12 10.81 -15.63
CA LEU A 335 13.49 11.98 -16.25
C LEU A 335 13.16 13.07 -15.23
N GLY A 336 12.76 12.71 -14.02
CA GLY A 336 12.53 13.60 -12.89
C GLY A 336 13.81 14.13 -12.22
N ASN A 337 14.99 13.78 -12.75
CA ASN A 337 16.29 14.16 -12.22
C ASN A 337 16.50 13.73 -10.75
N GLN A 338 16.02 12.54 -10.39
CA GLN A 338 16.15 11.96 -9.04
C GLN A 338 17.27 10.91 -8.94
N ILE A 339 17.69 10.30 -10.06
CA ILE A 339 18.73 9.26 -10.10
C ILE A 339 19.72 9.49 -11.25
N SER A 340 20.90 8.87 -11.16
CA SER A 340 21.92 8.90 -12.21
C SER A 340 21.58 7.98 -13.38
N LEU A 341 22.14 8.29 -14.56
CA LEU A 341 21.95 7.49 -15.77
C LEU A 341 22.48 6.06 -15.62
N LEU A 342 23.62 5.90 -14.95
CA LEU A 342 24.23 4.60 -14.71
C LEU A 342 23.36 3.76 -13.77
N ARG A 343 22.86 4.34 -12.67
CA ARG A 343 21.91 3.65 -11.79
C ARG A 343 20.67 3.19 -12.55
N ALA A 344 20.10 4.07 -13.38
CA ALA A 344 18.94 3.72 -14.19
C ALA A 344 19.21 2.52 -15.12
N ALA A 345 20.35 2.52 -15.83
CA ALA A 345 20.73 1.43 -16.72
C ALA A 345 20.90 0.09 -15.99
N PHE A 346 21.67 0.06 -14.88
CA PHE A 346 21.90 -1.16 -14.11
C PHE A 346 20.62 -1.68 -13.44
N TYR A 347 19.77 -0.78 -12.94
CA TYR A 347 18.48 -1.17 -12.35
C TYR A 347 17.58 -1.81 -13.39
N MET A 348 17.45 -1.23 -14.58
CA MET A 348 16.63 -1.83 -15.65
C MET A 348 17.15 -3.21 -16.03
N VAL A 349 18.47 -3.39 -16.21
CA VAL A 349 19.04 -4.72 -16.51
C VAL A 349 18.73 -5.71 -15.39
N ALA A 350 18.94 -5.34 -14.13
CA ALA A 350 18.64 -6.18 -12.97
C ALA A 350 17.15 -6.56 -12.90
N GLN A 351 16.24 -5.61 -13.14
CA GLN A 351 14.80 -5.83 -13.16
C GLN A 351 14.39 -6.81 -14.28
N LEU A 352 14.91 -6.65 -15.49
CA LEU A 352 14.61 -7.55 -16.62
C LEU A 352 15.11 -8.97 -16.34
N VAL A 353 16.35 -9.11 -15.84
CA VAL A 353 16.92 -10.41 -15.49
C VAL A 353 16.17 -11.05 -14.31
N GLY A 354 15.77 -10.25 -13.31
CA GLY A 354 14.95 -10.68 -12.18
C GLY A 354 13.60 -11.23 -12.63
N ALA A 355 12.92 -10.52 -13.54
CA ALA A 355 11.65 -10.98 -14.09
C ALA A 355 11.76 -12.29 -14.86
N ILE A 356 12.81 -12.47 -15.67
CA ILE A 356 13.07 -13.73 -16.39
C ILE A 356 13.32 -14.86 -15.39
N ALA A 357 14.13 -14.62 -14.34
CA ALA A 357 14.40 -15.61 -13.30
C ALA A 357 13.13 -16.01 -12.53
N GLY A 358 12.31 -15.03 -12.12
CA GLY A 358 11.05 -15.28 -11.40
C GLY A 358 10.06 -16.10 -12.24
N ALA A 359 9.89 -15.74 -13.52
CA ALA A 359 9.08 -16.51 -14.45
C ALA A 359 9.66 -17.92 -14.72
N GLY A 360 10.97 -18.05 -14.83
CA GLY A 360 11.64 -19.34 -15.07
C GLY A 360 11.49 -20.31 -13.89
N ILE A 361 11.64 -19.81 -12.66
CA ILE A 361 11.39 -20.58 -11.44
C ILE A 361 9.92 -21.02 -11.40
N LEU A 362 8.98 -20.10 -11.65
CA LEU A 362 7.55 -20.42 -11.71
C LEU A 362 7.25 -21.49 -12.76
N TYR A 363 7.84 -21.39 -13.96
CA TYR A 363 7.68 -22.40 -15.02
C TYR A 363 8.15 -23.79 -14.56
N GLY A 364 9.24 -23.87 -13.81
CA GLY A 364 9.76 -25.11 -13.25
C GLY A 364 8.86 -25.71 -12.17
N VAL A 365 8.28 -24.87 -11.31
CA VAL A 365 7.44 -25.35 -10.19
C VAL A 365 5.97 -25.56 -10.56
N ALA A 366 5.44 -24.80 -11.52
CA ALA A 366 4.03 -24.88 -11.90
C ALA A 366 3.68 -26.24 -12.53
N PRO A 367 2.65 -26.94 -12.00
CA PRO A 367 2.10 -28.15 -12.61
C PRO A 367 1.70 -27.90 -14.06
N ARG A 368 1.85 -28.91 -14.93
CA ARG A 368 1.59 -28.77 -16.37
C ARG A 368 0.18 -28.28 -16.67
N ASP A 369 -0.80 -28.74 -15.89
CA ASP A 369 -2.21 -28.42 -16.08
C ASP A 369 -2.55 -26.96 -15.73
N ALA A 370 -1.81 -26.35 -14.79
CA ALA A 370 -2.01 -24.95 -14.39
C ALA A 370 -1.10 -23.97 -15.16
N ARG A 371 0.01 -24.48 -15.73
CA ARG A 371 1.07 -23.66 -16.34
C ARG A 371 0.55 -22.74 -17.44
N GLY A 372 -0.32 -23.24 -18.33
CA GLY A 372 -0.88 -22.49 -19.44
C GLY A 372 0.18 -21.67 -20.19
N ASN A 373 -0.12 -20.40 -20.46
CA ASN A 373 0.83 -19.45 -21.06
C ASN A 373 1.64 -18.67 -20.01
N LEU A 374 1.78 -19.18 -18.78
CA LEU A 374 2.53 -18.56 -17.68
C LEU A 374 2.10 -17.11 -17.37
N ALA A 375 0.81 -16.82 -17.51
CA ALA A 375 0.22 -15.50 -17.29
C ALA A 375 0.91 -14.34 -18.05
N VAL A 376 1.38 -14.60 -19.28
CA VAL A 376 1.80 -13.53 -20.20
C VAL A 376 0.69 -12.51 -20.42
N ASN A 377 1.07 -11.24 -20.52
CA ASN A 377 0.12 -10.18 -20.87
C ASN A 377 -0.46 -10.42 -22.27
N ALA A 378 -1.77 -10.31 -22.38
CA ALA A 378 -2.52 -10.55 -23.59
C ALA A 378 -3.56 -9.45 -23.76
N LEU A 379 -3.62 -8.90 -24.97
CA LEU A 379 -4.64 -7.93 -25.34
C LEU A 379 -5.99 -8.64 -25.45
N ASN A 380 -7.04 -8.04 -24.89
CA ASN A 380 -8.40 -8.50 -25.10
C ASN A 380 -8.76 -8.37 -26.59
N ASN A 381 -9.37 -9.40 -27.17
CA ASN A 381 -9.74 -9.45 -28.59
C ASN A 381 -10.60 -8.24 -29.03
N ASN A 382 -11.39 -7.67 -28.12
CA ASN A 382 -12.26 -6.52 -28.41
C ASN A 382 -11.58 -5.17 -28.14
N THR A 383 -10.31 -5.16 -27.75
CA THR A 383 -9.52 -3.95 -27.45
C THR A 383 -8.44 -3.75 -28.51
N THR A 384 -8.39 -2.56 -29.09
CA THR A 384 -7.34 -2.21 -30.07
C THR A 384 -6.01 -1.90 -29.37
N PRO A 385 -4.85 -2.03 -30.05
CA PRO A 385 -3.55 -1.67 -29.47
C PRO A 385 -3.49 -0.21 -28.99
N GLY A 386 -4.11 0.73 -29.71
CA GLY A 386 -4.17 2.13 -29.31
C GLY A 386 -4.94 2.35 -28.00
N GLN A 387 -6.10 1.69 -27.83
CA GLN A 387 -6.85 1.72 -26.58
C GLN A 387 -6.03 1.15 -25.42
N ALA A 388 -5.31 0.05 -25.66
CA ALA A 388 -4.46 -0.56 -24.65
C ALA A 388 -3.27 0.32 -24.23
N VAL A 389 -2.65 1.07 -25.16
CA VAL A 389 -1.61 2.06 -24.81
C VAL A 389 -2.16 3.12 -23.87
N VAL A 390 -3.36 3.66 -24.15
CA VAL A 390 -3.98 4.69 -23.30
C VAL A 390 -4.31 4.13 -21.91
N VAL A 391 -4.86 2.92 -21.84
CA VAL A 391 -5.13 2.25 -20.55
C VAL A 391 -3.83 2.09 -19.77
N GLU A 392 -2.82 1.42 -20.32
CA GLU A 392 -1.53 1.19 -19.64
C GLU A 392 -0.81 2.48 -19.23
N MET A 393 -0.97 3.55 -20.02
CA MET A 393 -0.50 4.88 -19.68
C MET A 393 -1.18 5.42 -18.42
N ILE A 394 -2.51 5.36 -18.33
CA ILE A 394 -3.26 5.84 -17.16
C ILE A 394 -2.96 4.99 -15.92
N LEU A 395 -2.90 3.66 -16.06
CA LEU A 395 -2.59 2.75 -14.96
C LEU A 395 -1.22 3.06 -14.34
N THR A 396 -0.21 3.26 -15.19
CA THR A 396 1.16 3.52 -14.73
C THR A 396 1.34 4.97 -14.26
N PHE A 397 0.59 5.91 -14.84
CA PHE A 397 0.57 7.31 -14.44
C PHE A 397 0.12 7.48 -12.99
N GLN A 398 -1.00 6.86 -12.58
CA GLN A 398 -1.45 6.95 -11.18
C GLN A 398 -0.47 6.27 -10.21
N LEU A 399 0.16 5.17 -10.63
CA LEU A 399 1.17 4.48 -9.84
C LEU A 399 2.39 5.37 -9.60
N ALA A 400 2.93 5.96 -10.67
CA ALA A 400 4.08 6.84 -10.58
C ALA A 400 3.81 8.07 -9.71
N LEU A 401 2.63 8.70 -9.84
CA LEU A 401 2.24 9.79 -8.95
C LEU A 401 2.12 9.35 -7.48
N CYS A 402 1.55 8.16 -7.22
CA CYS A 402 1.45 7.61 -5.87
C CYS A 402 2.84 7.37 -5.27
N ILE A 403 3.79 6.84 -6.04
CA ILE A 403 5.19 6.64 -5.63
C ILE A 403 5.82 7.99 -5.29
N PHE A 404 5.85 8.93 -6.23
CA PHE A 404 6.54 10.21 -6.02
C PHE A 404 5.96 10.99 -4.84
N SER A 405 4.63 11.01 -4.69
CA SER A 405 3.97 11.69 -3.57
C SER A 405 4.19 11.01 -2.21
N SER A 406 4.48 9.71 -2.19
CA SER A 406 4.69 8.93 -0.96
C SER A 406 6.15 8.86 -0.54
N THR A 407 7.10 9.06 -1.47
CA THR A 407 8.55 9.01 -1.20
C THR A 407 9.21 10.39 -1.19
N ASP A 408 8.45 11.47 -1.36
CA ASP A 408 8.98 12.84 -1.32
C ASP A 408 9.29 13.26 0.13
N CYS A 409 10.57 13.46 0.42
CA CYS A 409 11.04 13.90 1.73
C CYS A 409 10.52 15.30 2.15
N ARG A 410 10.00 16.09 1.20
CA ARG A 410 9.42 17.43 1.45
C ARG A 410 7.95 17.36 1.88
N ARG A 411 7.40 16.16 2.04
CA ARG A 411 6.03 15.97 2.50
C ARG A 411 5.96 16.06 4.02
N ILE A 412 5.22 17.05 4.52
CA ILE A 412 5.01 17.29 5.95
C ILE A 412 3.75 16.56 6.46
N SER A 413 2.75 16.36 5.59
CA SER A 413 1.50 15.68 5.95
C SER A 413 1.72 14.18 6.22
N PRO A 414 0.97 13.57 7.16
CA PRO A 414 1.08 12.13 7.46
C PRO A 414 0.97 11.28 6.19
N VAL A 415 2.01 10.50 5.89
CA VAL A 415 2.10 9.65 4.69
C VAL A 415 1.45 8.29 4.93
N GLY A 416 1.26 7.89 6.19
CA GLY A 416 0.84 6.54 6.55
C GLY A 416 1.95 5.54 6.23
N SER A 417 1.61 4.45 5.54
CA SER A 417 2.58 3.49 5.01
C SER A 417 2.82 3.76 3.51
N PRO A 418 3.96 4.34 3.11
CA PRO A 418 4.37 4.44 1.71
C PRO A 418 4.32 3.09 0.98
N ALA A 419 4.87 2.03 1.60
CA ALA A 419 4.95 0.71 0.98
C ALA A 419 3.56 0.14 0.66
N LEU A 420 2.64 0.18 1.64
CA LEU A 420 1.28 -0.29 1.43
C LEU A 420 0.50 0.59 0.45
N SER A 421 0.66 1.92 0.50
CA SER A 421 0.02 2.84 -0.45
C SER A 421 0.43 2.54 -1.90
N ILE A 422 1.73 2.32 -2.14
CA ILE A 422 2.25 1.97 -3.47
C ILE A 422 1.75 0.59 -3.91
N GLY A 423 1.77 -0.41 -3.03
CA GLY A 423 1.25 -1.74 -3.32
C GLY A 423 -0.26 -1.74 -3.66
N LEU A 424 -1.06 -1.00 -2.90
CA LEU A 424 -2.49 -0.86 -3.15
C LEU A 424 -2.79 -0.03 -4.41
N SER A 425 -1.92 0.91 -4.79
CA SER A 425 -1.99 1.59 -6.09
C SER A 425 -1.78 0.61 -7.28
N VAL A 426 -0.94 -0.42 -7.11
CA VAL A 426 -0.83 -1.50 -8.10
C VAL A 426 -2.08 -2.37 -8.13
N THR A 427 -2.69 -2.65 -6.97
CA THR A 427 -3.98 -3.36 -6.87
C THR A 427 -5.07 -2.60 -7.64
N LEU A 428 -5.16 -1.28 -7.45
CA LEU A 428 -6.07 -0.39 -8.19
C LEU A 428 -5.89 -0.50 -9.70
N GLY A 429 -4.63 -0.49 -10.16
CA GLY A 429 -4.28 -0.68 -11.56
C GLY A 429 -4.82 -1.99 -12.14
N HIS A 430 -4.65 -3.10 -11.41
CA HIS A 430 -5.09 -4.43 -11.84
C HIS A 430 -6.63 -4.57 -11.86
N LEU A 431 -7.35 -3.93 -10.93
CA LEU A 431 -8.82 -3.98 -10.84
C LEU A 431 -9.53 -3.45 -12.10
N VAL A 432 -8.83 -2.66 -12.92
CA VAL A 432 -9.30 -2.22 -14.24
C VAL A 432 -8.47 -2.81 -15.37
N GLY A 433 -7.14 -2.79 -15.28
CA GLY A 433 -6.22 -3.18 -16.34
C GLY A 433 -6.30 -4.64 -16.77
N ILE A 434 -6.71 -5.56 -15.87
CA ILE A 434 -6.83 -6.98 -16.20
C ILE A 434 -7.79 -7.20 -17.37
N TYR A 435 -8.88 -6.43 -17.45
CA TYR A 435 -9.90 -6.59 -18.49
C TYR A 435 -9.44 -6.21 -19.90
N PHE A 436 -8.40 -5.38 -20.01
CA PHE A 436 -7.89 -4.87 -21.29
C PHE A 436 -6.64 -5.64 -21.76
N THR A 437 -5.66 -5.82 -20.88
CA THR A 437 -4.30 -6.26 -21.24
C THR A 437 -3.75 -7.36 -20.33
N GLY A 438 -4.53 -7.81 -19.34
CA GLY A 438 -4.01 -8.58 -18.21
C GLY A 438 -3.17 -7.73 -17.24
N CYS A 439 -3.17 -6.41 -17.40
CA CYS A 439 -2.43 -5.41 -16.62
C CYS A 439 -0.89 -5.59 -16.68
N SER A 440 -0.22 -4.77 -17.51
CA SER A 440 1.24 -4.70 -17.54
C SER A 440 1.74 -3.80 -16.42
N MET A 441 1.53 -2.48 -16.55
CA MET A 441 2.14 -1.39 -15.75
C MET A 441 3.67 -1.40 -15.64
N ASN A 442 4.33 -2.47 -16.10
CA ASN A 442 5.71 -2.80 -15.82
C ASN A 442 6.28 -3.62 -17.00
N PRO A 443 7.21 -3.05 -17.76
CA PRO A 443 7.84 -3.75 -18.88
C PRO A 443 8.55 -5.06 -18.49
N ALA A 444 9.18 -5.12 -17.30
CA ALA A 444 9.86 -6.33 -16.84
C ALA A 444 8.87 -7.48 -16.57
N ARG A 445 7.74 -7.18 -15.92
CA ARG A 445 6.66 -8.16 -15.67
C ARG A 445 6.10 -8.75 -16.96
N SER A 446 6.05 -7.95 -18.02
CA SER A 446 5.58 -8.42 -19.34
C SER A 446 6.66 -9.21 -20.08
N LEU A 447 7.93 -8.79 -19.99
CA LEU A 447 9.05 -9.44 -20.68
C LEU A 447 9.37 -10.81 -20.08
N GLY A 448 9.41 -10.94 -18.75
CA GLY A 448 9.81 -12.16 -18.04
C GLY A 448 9.12 -13.44 -18.56
N PRO A 449 7.79 -13.56 -18.49
CA PRO A 449 7.09 -14.75 -18.97
C PRO A 449 7.13 -14.87 -20.50
N ALA A 450 7.18 -13.78 -21.26
CA ALA A 450 7.27 -13.82 -22.73
C ALA A 450 8.58 -14.48 -23.20
N VAL A 451 9.69 -14.19 -22.52
CA VAL A 451 11.00 -14.82 -22.79
C VAL A 451 10.97 -16.31 -22.47
N ILE A 452 10.47 -16.68 -21.29
CA ILE A 452 10.43 -18.08 -20.85
C ILE A 452 9.53 -18.94 -21.75
N MET A 453 8.36 -18.41 -22.14
CA MET A 453 7.44 -19.09 -23.03
C MET A 453 7.85 -19.02 -24.51
N LYS A 454 8.86 -18.21 -24.85
CA LYS A 454 9.26 -17.87 -26.23
C LYS A 454 8.07 -17.38 -27.07
N GLN A 455 7.15 -16.64 -26.43
CA GLN A 455 5.92 -16.16 -27.02
C GLN A 455 5.79 -14.65 -26.80
N PHE A 456 6.03 -13.89 -27.86
CA PHE A 456 5.84 -12.45 -27.88
C PHE A 456 4.59 -12.13 -28.69
N SER A 457 3.62 -11.47 -28.08
CA SER A 457 2.43 -11.02 -28.80
C SER A 457 2.80 -9.91 -29.80
N PRO A 458 2.09 -9.77 -30.93
CA PRO A 458 2.34 -8.68 -31.89
C PRO A 458 2.24 -7.29 -31.26
N SER A 459 1.41 -7.16 -30.21
CA SER A 459 1.21 -5.93 -29.45
C SER A 459 2.12 -5.81 -28.22
N HIS A 460 3.18 -6.61 -28.10
CA HIS A 460 4.06 -6.58 -26.92
C HIS A 460 4.67 -5.18 -26.66
N TRP A 461 4.89 -4.39 -27.72
CA TRP A 461 5.39 -3.01 -27.62
C TRP A 461 4.47 -2.10 -26.77
N VAL A 462 3.17 -2.39 -26.70
CA VAL A 462 2.19 -1.66 -25.87
C VAL A 462 2.59 -1.71 -24.40
N PHE A 463 3.10 -2.86 -23.95
CA PHE A 463 3.52 -3.10 -22.57
C PHE A 463 4.83 -2.42 -22.19
N TRP A 464 5.51 -1.80 -23.16
CA TRP A 464 6.68 -0.95 -22.96
C TRP A 464 6.30 0.53 -23.06
N VAL A 465 5.71 0.91 -24.21
CA VAL A 465 5.40 2.31 -24.51
C VAL A 465 4.34 2.87 -23.56
N GLY A 466 3.25 2.14 -23.33
CA GLY A 466 2.17 2.58 -22.44
C GLY A 466 2.68 2.92 -21.03
N PRO A 467 3.32 1.96 -20.33
CA PRO A 467 3.84 2.20 -18.99
C PRO A 467 4.90 3.31 -18.92
N ILE A 468 5.86 3.33 -19.87
CA ILE A 468 6.92 4.35 -19.89
C ILE A 468 6.31 5.75 -20.09
N MET A 469 5.37 5.92 -21.02
CA MET A 469 4.71 7.20 -21.24
C MET A 469 3.94 7.65 -20.01
N GLY A 470 3.20 6.74 -19.36
CA GLY A 470 2.44 7.04 -18.15
C GLY A 470 3.34 7.52 -17.01
N ALA A 471 4.43 6.78 -16.76
CA ALA A 471 5.39 7.13 -15.72
C ALA A 471 6.13 8.44 -16.03
N ALA A 472 6.52 8.67 -17.28
CA ALA A 472 7.17 9.90 -17.72
C ALA A 472 6.28 11.13 -17.54
N LEU A 473 5.00 11.04 -17.94
CA LEU A 473 4.03 12.12 -17.75
C LEU A 473 3.83 12.44 -16.26
N ALA A 474 3.75 11.41 -15.41
CA ALA A 474 3.65 11.58 -13.97
C ALA A 474 4.89 12.27 -13.38
N ALA A 475 6.10 11.91 -13.85
CA ALA A 475 7.34 12.54 -13.39
C ALA A 475 7.39 14.01 -13.78
N ILE A 476 6.99 14.33 -15.02
CA ILE A 476 6.95 15.71 -15.49
C ILE A 476 5.98 16.54 -14.65
N LEU A 477 4.78 16.01 -14.44
CA LEU A 477 3.76 16.66 -13.64
C LEU A 477 4.21 16.87 -12.18
N TYR A 478 4.76 15.83 -11.55
CA TYR A 478 5.13 15.90 -10.14
C TYR A 478 6.36 16.77 -9.89
N PHE A 479 7.48 16.49 -10.57
CA PHE A 479 8.77 17.11 -10.29
C PHE A 479 8.99 18.47 -10.96
N TYR A 480 8.17 18.87 -11.93
CA TYR A 480 8.30 20.18 -12.58
C TYR A 480 7.09 21.11 -12.38
N LEU A 481 5.87 20.57 -12.17
CA LEU A 481 4.67 21.40 -11.98
C LEU A 481 4.20 21.45 -10.52
N PHE A 482 3.99 20.29 -9.89
CA PHE A 482 3.46 20.23 -8.53
C PHE A 482 4.51 20.62 -7.48
N SER A 483 5.65 19.92 -7.45
CA SER A 483 6.71 20.16 -6.46
C SER A 483 8.08 20.29 -7.14
N PRO A 484 8.34 21.41 -7.85
CA PRO A 484 9.63 21.66 -8.48
C PRO A 484 10.77 21.81 -7.48
N ASN A 485 11.92 21.21 -7.79
CA ASN A 485 13.15 21.40 -7.03
C ASN A 485 13.89 22.64 -7.55
N SER A 486 14.48 23.44 -6.65
CA SER A 486 15.23 24.66 -6.97
C SER A 486 16.68 24.41 -7.42
N LEU A 487 16.96 23.25 -8.02
CA LEU A 487 18.31 22.85 -8.44
C LEU A 487 18.79 23.65 -9.66
N ARG A 488 20.04 24.12 -9.60
CA ARG A 488 20.76 24.77 -10.71
C ARG A 488 21.04 23.77 -11.83
N LEU A 489 21.27 24.27 -13.06
CA LEU A 489 21.55 23.42 -14.22
C LEU A 489 22.77 22.51 -13.99
N SER A 490 23.83 23.02 -13.34
CA SER A 490 25.03 22.25 -13.02
C SER A 490 24.74 21.09 -12.06
N GLU A 491 23.95 21.31 -11.01
CA GLU A 491 23.54 20.29 -10.05
C GLU A 491 22.70 19.19 -10.73
N ARG A 492 21.80 19.58 -11.65
CA ARG A 492 21.01 18.62 -12.44
C ARG A 492 21.90 17.73 -13.31
N VAL A 493 22.92 18.30 -13.93
CA VAL A 493 23.92 17.54 -14.72
C VAL A 493 24.78 16.66 -13.82
N ALA A 494 25.12 17.11 -12.61
CA ALA A 494 25.87 16.32 -11.63
C ALA A 494 25.11 15.07 -11.20
N ILE A 495 23.80 15.18 -10.92
CA ILE A 495 22.93 14.04 -10.60
C ILE A 495 22.92 13.02 -11.74
N ILE A 496 22.74 13.47 -12.99
CA ILE A 496 22.72 12.57 -14.16
C ILE A 496 24.05 11.81 -14.30
N LYS A 497 25.17 12.48 -14.05
CA LYS A 497 26.52 11.90 -14.10
C LYS A 497 26.86 11.04 -12.89
N GLY A 498 26.08 11.09 -11.80
CA GLY A 498 26.41 10.42 -10.54
C GLY A 498 27.64 11.03 -9.83
N ALA A 499 27.93 12.31 -10.09
CA ALA A 499 29.02 13.03 -9.43
C ALA A 499 28.51 13.65 -8.13
N SER A 500 29.19 13.38 -7.02
CA SER A 500 28.93 14.00 -5.71
C SER A 500 29.17 15.51 -5.76
N GLU A 501 28.34 16.28 -5.05
CA GLU A 501 28.51 17.73 -4.88
C GLU A 501 29.91 18.06 -4.33
N PRO A 502 30.57 19.12 -4.80
CA PRO A 502 31.58 19.81 -3.98
C PRO A 502 30.87 20.54 -2.84
N GLU A 503 31.31 20.34 -1.60
CA GLU A 503 30.86 21.12 -0.44
C GLU A 503 31.17 22.60 -0.68
N GLU A 504 30.14 23.45 -0.75
CA GLU A 504 30.26 24.88 -0.51
C GLU A 504 29.37 25.25 0.69
N ASP A 505 29.96 25.97 1.64
CA ASP A 505 29.50 26.27 3.00
C ASP A 505 28.01 26.63 3.12
N GLY A 506 27.30 25.88 3.97
CA GLY A 506 25.87 26.06 4.26
C GLY A 506 25.49 27.40 4.92
N GLU A 507 26.48 28.19 5.35
CA GLU A 507 26.27 29.45 6.06
C GLU A 507 26.10 30.66 5.11
N GLU A 508 26.71 30.60 3.92
CA GLU A 508 26.53 31.61 2.88
C GLU A 508 25.19 31.42 2.14
N ARG A 509 24.77 30.14 1.97
CA ARG A 509 23.50 29.71 1.36
C ARG A 509 22.27 30.24 2.10
N ARG A 510 22.33 30.33 3.44
CA ARG A 510 21.23 30.86 4.28
C ARG A 510 21.08 32.38 4.13
N LYS A 511 22.20 33.11 4.07
CA LYS A 511 22.23 34.57 3.90
C LYS A 511 21.81 35.04 2.52
N THR A 512 22.17 34.32 1.44
CA THR A 512 21.73 34.70 0.08
C THR A 512 20.23 34.48 -0.13
N MET A 513 19.65 33.48 0.55
CA MET A 513 18.24 33.12 0.41
C MET A 513 17.31 34.11 1.13
N GLU A 514 17.72 34.67 2.27
CA GLU A 514 16.98 35.73 2.98
C GLU A 514 17.04 37.08 2.26
N LEU A 515 18.20 37.46 1.70
CA LEU A 515 18.37 38.72 0.96
C LEU A 515 17.62 38.77 -0.39
N THR A 516 17.36 37.62 -1.01
CA THR A 516 16.61 37.54 -2.28
C THR A 516 15.09 37.51 -2.06
N ALA A 517 14.63 37.09 -0.88
CA ALA A 517 13.21 37.01 -0.53
C ALA A 517 12.57 38.39 -0.24
N GLN A 518 13.37 39.41 0.10
CA GLN A 518 12.87 40.74 0.50
C GLN A 518 12.65 41.74 -0.65
N ARG A 519 13.10 41.46 -1.88
CA ARG A 519 12.95 42.39 -3.03
C ARG A 519 11.92 41.90 -4.04
N SER A 520 10.65 42.25 -3.79
CA SER A 520 9.47 42.25 -4.69
C SER A 520 8.26 41.60 -4.02
N LEU A 521 7.69 42.24 -3.00
CA LEU A 521 6.61 41.65 -2.20
C LEU A 521 5.25 41.67 -2.92
N ALA A 522 4.92 42.73 -3.66
CA ALA A 522 3.55 42.94 -4.18
C ALA A 522 3.27 42.27 -5.55
N LYS A 523 4.22 42.28 -6.50
CA LYS A 523 4.04 41.61 -7.81
C LYS A 523 4.25 40.09 -7.74
N THR A 524 4.99 39.61 -6.74
CA THR A 524 5.25 38.19 -6.53
C THR A 524 4.10 37.50 -5.80
N LEU A 525 3.37 38.19 -4.91
CA LEU A 525 2.23 37.63 -4.18
C LEU A 525 1.05 37.28 -5.09
N VAL A 526 0.63 38.18 -5.98
CA VAL A 526 -0.50 37.94 -6.91
C VAL A 526 -0.18 36.81 -7.90
N CYS A 527 1.06 36.76 -8.40
CA CYS A 527 1.51 35.69 -9.29
C CYS A 527 1.59 34.33 -8.57
N ARG A 528 2.04 34.30 -7.31
CA ARG A 528 2.06 33.10 -6.45
C ARG A 528 0.66 32.63 -6.04
N LEU A 529 -0.26 33.55 -5.77
CA LEU A 529 -1.65 33.23 -5.40
C LEU A 529 -2.41 32.62 -6.59
N CYS A 530 -2.31 33.24 -7.77
CA CYS A 530 -2.92 32.70 -9.00
C CYS A 530 -2.34 31.35 -9.40
N THR A 531 -1.02 31.13 -9.26
CA THR A 531 -0.41 29.83 -9.53
C THR A 531 -0.79 28.77 -8.50
N THR A 532 -0.96 29.11 -7.23
CA THR A 532 -1.36 28.16 -6.18
C THR A 532 -2.83 27.74 -6.33
N ILE A 533 -3.73 28.69 -6.60
CA ILE A 533 -5.14 28.41 -6.88
C ILE A 533 -5.27 27.57 -8.15
N SER A 534 -4.54 27.91 -9.23
CA SER A 534 -4.56 27.13 -10.49
C SER A 534 -4.07 25.69 -10.28
N LYS A 535 -3.02 25.48 -9.49
CA LYS A 535 -2.52 24.13 -9.14
C LYS A 535 -3.56 23.33 -8.35
N ALA A 536 -4.20 23.95 -7.37
CA ALA A 536 -5.19 23.28 -6.53
C ALA A 536 -6.45 22.88 -7.33
N VAL A 537 -6.90 23.77 -8.22
CA VAL A 537 -8.04 23.51 -9.12
C VAL A 537 -7.69 22.41 -10.12
N PHE A 538 -6.48 22.40 -10.70
CA PHE A 538 -6.03 21.32 -11.57
C PHE A 538 -5.90 19.97 -10.82
N ALA A 539 -5.46 20.00 -9.56
CA ALA A 539 -5.39 18.80 -8.73
C ALA A 539 -6.79 18.19 -8.50
N GLU A 540 -7.82 19.01 -8.26
CA GLU A 540 -9.22 18.54 -8.16
C GLU A 540 -9.75 17.97 -9.49
N PHE A 541 -9.41 18.60 -10.62
CA PHE A 541 -9.74 18.08 -11.95
C PHE A 541 -9.12 16.69 -12.17
N LEU A 542 -7.81 16.57 -11.94
CA LEU A 542 -7.07 15.33 -12.12
C LEU A 542 -7.55 14.22 -11.17
N ALA A 543 -7.72 14.57 -9.90
CA ALA A 543 -8.25 13.68 -8.87
C ALA A 543 -9.61 13.10 -9.28
N THR A 544 -10.55 13.96 -9.65
CA THR A 544 -11.91 13.50 -9.99
C THR A 544 -11.93 12.70 -11.28
N GLY A 545 -11.08 13.03 -12.26
CA GLY A 545 -10.91 12.24 -13.48
C GLY A 545 -10.40 10.83 -13.21
N LEU A 546 -9.37 10.68 -12.38
CA LEU A 546 -8.86 9.36 -11.98
C LEU A 546 -9.90 8.58 -11.16
N TYR A 547 -10.58 9.24 -10.22
CA TYR A 547 -11.61 8.61 -9.38
C TYR A 547 -12.71 7.99 -10.24
N VAL A 548 -13.20 8.75 -11.22
CA VAL A 548 -14.26 8.29 -12.13
C VAL A 548 -13.74 7.23 -13.09
N PHE A 549 -12.54 7.38 -13.66
CA PHE A 549 -11.96 6.38 -14.57
C PHE A 549 -11.85 5.00 -13.91
N PHE A 550 -11.27 4.93 -12.72
CA PHE A 550 -11.10 3.66 -12.01
C PHE A 550 -12.41 3.14 -11.41
N GLY A 551 -13.15 4.01 -10.72
CA GLY A 551 -14.41 3.63 -10.07
C GLY A 551 -15.42 3.09 -11.08
N VAL A 552 -15.73 3.87 -12.12
CA VAL A 552 -16.68 3.45 -13.17
C VAL A 552 -16.14 2.25 -13.95
N GLY A 553 -14.85 2.24 -14.30
CA GLY A 553 -14.22 1.13 -15.04
C GLY A 553 -14.33 -0.21 -14.32
N SER A 554 -14.18 -0.20 -12.99
CA SER A 554 -14.33 -1.40 -12.16
C SER A 554 -15.78 -1.90 -12.04
N ALA A 555 -16.76 -1.03 -12.27
CA ALA A 555 -18.18 -1.32 -12.15
C ALA A 555 -18.85 -1.70 -13.49
N LEU A 556 -18.11 -1.67 -14.60
CA LEU A 556 -18.63 -2.07 -15.91
C LEU A 556 -18.97 -3.57 -15.95
N ARG A 557 -19.91 -3.94 -16.82
CA ARG A 557 -20.33 -5.33 -17.01
C ARG A 557 -19.43 -6.04 -18.01
N TRP A 558 -18.29 -6.51 -17.54
CA TRP A 558 -17.33 -7.27 -18.34
C TRP A 558 -17.86 -8.69 -18.61
N PRO A 559 -18.07 -9.10 -19.88
CA PRO A 559 -18.71 -10.38 -20.21
C PRO A 559 -17.87 -11.60 -19.78
N LEU A 560 -16.54 -11.44 -19.75
CA LEU A 560 -15.61 -12.53 -19.39
C LEU A 560 -15.43 -12.69 -17.88
N ALA A 561 -15.72 -11.67 -17.07
CA ALA A 561 -15.59 -11.72 -15.61
C ALA A 561 -16.39 -10.57 -14.97
N LEU A 562 -17.59 -10.88 -14.46
CA LEU A 562 -18.43 -9.86 -13.82
C LEU A 562 -17.81 -9.39 -12.49
N PRO A 563 -17.69 -8.07 -12.27
CA PRO A 563 -17.19 -7.54 -11.01
C PRO A 563 -18.10 -7.93 -9.84
N SER A 564 -17.49 -8.44 -8.77
CA SER A 564 -18.22 -8.61 -7.50
C SER A 564 -18.45 -7.26 -6.83
N MET A 565 -19.46 -7.20 -5.97
CA MET A 565 -19.74 -6.01 -5.19
C MET A 565 -18.56 -5.58 -4.30
N LEU A 566 -17.89 -6.56 -3.68
CA LEU A 566 -16.69 -6.32 -2.89
C LEU A 566 -15.56 -5.75 -3.75
N GLN A 567 -15.37 -6.27 -4.98
CA GLN A 567 -14.39 -5.75 -5.92
C GLN A 567 -14.65 -4.28 -6.27
N VAL A 568 -15.90 -3.91 -6.56
CA VAL A 568 -16.27 -2.52 -6.86
C VAL A 568 -16.02 -1.64 -5.63
N ALA A 569 -16.48 -2.05 -4.44
CA ALA A 569 -16.28 -1.28 -3.21
C ALA A 569 -14.80 -1.06 -2.88
N ILE A 570 -13.97 -2.11 -3.01
CA ILE A 570 -12.52 -1.99 -2.83
C ILE A 570 -11.89 -1.09 -3.89
N THR A 571 -12.33 -1.15 -5.15
CA THR A 571 -11.79 -0.26 -6.19
C THR A 571 -12.06 1.20 -5.87
N PHE A 572 -13.29 1.55 -5.47
CA PHE A 572 -13.62 2.92 -5.07
C PHE A 572 -12.85 3.37 -3.82
N ASN A 573 -12.67 2.48 -2.84
CA ASN A 573 -11.80 2.73 -1.70
C ASN A 573 -10.37 3.09 -2.13
N LEU A 574 -9.73 2.19 -2.89
CA LEU A 574 -8.34 2.36 -3.29
C LEU A 574 -8.15 3.57 -4.22
N ALA A 575 -9.10 3.83 -5.12
CA ALA A 575 -9.11 5.03 -5.95
C ALA A 575 -9.10 6.29 -5.07
N THR A 576 -10.03 6.38 -4.11
CA THR A 576 -10.10 7.51 -3.17
C THR A 576 -8.82 7.64 -2.35
N ALA A 577 -8.32 6.55 -1.76
CA ALA A 577 -7.12 6.57 -0.94
C ALA A 577 -5.89 7.04 -1.72
N VAL A 578 -5.68 6.51 -2.94
CA VAL A 578 -4.55 6.90 -3.81
C VAL A 578 -4.66 8.36 -4.22
N ILE A 579 -5.86 8.82 -4.58
CA ILE A 579 -6.07 10.20 -5.02
C ILE A 579 -5.86 11.18 -3.87
N VAL A 580 -6.43 10.90 -2.70
CA VAL A 580 -6.17 11.69 -1.49
C VAL A 580 -4.68 11.71 -1.20
N GLN A 581 -3.99 10.58 -1.28
CA GLN A 581 -2.54 10.51 -1.10
C GLN A 581 -1.78 11.41 -2.08
N ILE A 582 -2.18 11.46 -3.36
CA ILE A 582 -1.50 12.25 -4.39
C ILE A 582 -1.79 13.75 -4.27
N THR A 583 -3.06 14.14 -4.11
CA THR A 583 -3.50 15.54 -4.28
C THR A 583 -3.73 16.30 -2.98
N TRP A 584 -3.64 15.65 -1.81
CA TRP A 584 -3.87 16.29 -0.51
C TRP A 584 -3.11 17.61 -0.34
N LYS A 585 -1.79 17.61 -0.57
CA LYS A 585 -0.95 18.80 -0.42
C LYS A 585 -1.34 19.93 -1.38
N ALA A 586 -1.91 19.59 -2.54
CA ALA A 586 -2.27 20.55 -3.57
C ALA A 586 -3.66 21.15 -3.36
N SER A 587 -4.66 20.35 -2.98
CA SER A 587 -6.06 20.82 -2.92
C SER A 587 -6.84 20.46 -1.65
N GLY A 588 -6.32 19.60 -0.77
CA GLY A 588 -7.10 18.97 0.29
C GLY A 588 -7.93 17.77 -0.21
N ALA A 589 -7.85 17.44 -1.51
CA ALA A 589 -8.48 16.28 -2.14
C ALA A 589 -9.98 16.13 -1.83
N HIS A 590 -10.78 17.15 -2.16
CA HIS A 590 -12.23 17.09 -1.97
C HIS A 590 -12.87 16.06 -2.92
N VAL A 591 -12.50 16.09 -4.21
CA VAL A 591 -12.91 15.17 -5.29
C VAL A 591 -14.43 15.09 -5.54
N ASN A 592 -15.22 15.75 -4.70
CA ASN A 592 -16.65 15.55 -4.55
C ASN A 592 -17.32 16.89 -4.26
N PRO A 593 -18.26 17.35 -5.10
CA PRO A 593 -19.02 18.57 -4.86
C PRO A 593 -19.74 18.59 -3.51
N ALA A 594 -20.22 17.44 -3.03
CA ALA A 594 -20.86 17.33 -1.73
C ALA A 594 -19.87 17.57 -0.59
N VAL A 595 -18.66 17.01 -0.66
CA VAL A 595 -17.59 17.30 0.31
C VAL A 595 -17.19 18.78 0.24
N THR A 596 -17.03 19.35 -0.96
CA THR A 596 -16.73 20.78 -1.12
C THR A 596 -17.81 21.67 -0.48
N LEU A 597 -19.09 21.32 -0.65
CA LEU A 597 -20.20 22.03 -0.01
C LEU A 597 -20.14 21.90 1.52
N ALA A 598 -19.82 20.72 2.06
CA ALA A 598 -19.67 20.52 3.49
C ALA A 598 -18.58 21.42 4.09
N PHE A 599 -17.42 21.52 3.43
CA PHE A 599 -16.33 22.40 3.84
C PHE A 599 -16.73 23.88 3.74
N LEU A 600 -17.54 24.25 2.73
CA LEU A 600 -18.05 25.61 2.58
C LEU A 600 -19.00 25.97 3.74
N VAL A 601 -19.94 25.09 4.09
CA VAL A 601 -20.83 25.25 5.25
C VAL A 601 -20.04 25.32 6.56
N GLY A 602 -18.97 24.53 6.67
CA GLY A 602 -18.05 24.55 7.81
C GLY A 602 -17.17 25.80 7.89
N SER A 603 -17.22 26.69 6.89
CA SER A 603 -16.31 27.85 6.78
C SER A 603 -14.82 27.45 6.71
N GLN A 604 -14.51 26.34 6.04
CA GLN A 604 -13.15 25.81 5.84
C GLN A 604 -12.61 26.03 4.41
N ILE A 605 -13.45 26.56 3.51
CA ILE A 605 -13.08 26.95 2.15
C ILE A 605 -13.85 28.21 1.75
N SER A 606 -13.24 29.07 0.93
CA SER A 606 -13.90 30.27 0.41
C SER A 606 -14.90 29.93 -0.71
N LEU A 607 -15.93 30.77 -0.89
CA LEU A 607 -16.94 30.55 -1.92
C LEU A 607 -16.34 30.54 -3.35
N PRO A 608 -15.44 31.46 -3.74
CA PRO A 608 -14.83 31.42 -5.08
C PRO A 608 -14.04 30.13 -5.32
N ARG A 609 -13.29 29.67 -4.31
CA ARG A 609 -12.50 28.43 -4.40
C ARG A 609 -13.41 27.20 -4.46
N ALA A 610 -14.50 27.18 -3.69
CA ALA A 610 -15.49 26.11 -3.73
C ALA A 610 -16.15 26.00 -5.12
N VAL A 611 -16.55 27.12 -5.73
CA VAL A 611 -17.12 27.14 -7.09
C VAL A 611 -16.10 26.62 -8.11
N ALA A 612 -14.85 27.07 -8.03
CA ALA A 612 -13.78 26.60 -8.91
C ALA A 612 -13.52 25.08 -8.75
N TYR A 613 -13.57 24.57 -7.51
CA TYR A 613 -13.42 23.15 -7.21
C TYR A 613 -14.56 22.33 -7.82
N VAL A 614 -15.81 22.75 -7.63
CA VAL A 614 -16.97 22.05 -8.19
C VAL A 614 -16.89 22.03 -9.72
N ALA A 615 -16.53 23.15 -10.36
CA ALA A 615 -16.35 23.20 -11.82
C ALA A 615 -15.24 22.24 -12.30
N ALA A 616 -14.09 22.23 -11.62
CA ALA A 616 -12.99 21.32 -11.92
C ALA A 616 -13.35 19.86 -11.69
N GLN A 617 -14.09 19.55 -10.62
CA GLN A 617 -14.57 18.20 -10.31
C GLN A 617 -15.52 17.69 -11.39
N LEU A 618 -16.48 18.50 -11.86
CA LEU A 618 -17.41 18.12 -12.92
C LEU A 618 -16.69 17.94 -14.27
N ALA A 619 -15.77 18.85 -14.62
CA ALA A 619 -14.96 18.73 -15.82
C ALA A 619 -14.04 17.50 -15.77
N GLY A 620 -13.41 17.26 -14.62
CA GLY A 620 -12.54 16.12 -14.37
C GLY A 620 -13.30 14.80 -14.47
N ALA A 621 -14.46 14.70 -13.81
CA ALA A 621 -15.34 13.54 -13.89
C ALA A 621 -15.76 13.23 -15.34
N THR A 622 -16.13 14.26 -16.10
CA THR A 622 -16.52 14.11 -17.51
C THR A 622 -15.34 13.66 -18.37
N ALA A 623 -14.15 14.23 -18.15
CA ALA A 623 -12.93 13.83 -18.86
C ALA A 623 -12.52 12.39 -18.55
N GLY A 624 -12.54 11.99 -17.26
CA GLY A 624 -12.27 10.62 -16.84
C GLY A 624 -13.26 9.61 -17.43
N ALA A 625 -14.54 9.95 -17.42
CA ALA A 625 -15.59 9.16 -18.06
C ALA A 625 -15.40 9.08 -19.59
N ALA A 626 -15.06 10.18 -20.26
CA ALA A 626 -14.81 10.20 -21.71
C ALA A 626 -13.61 9.33 -22.10
N LEU A 627 -12.51 9.43 -21.34
CA LEU A 627 -11.32 8.60 -21.55
C LEU A 627 -11.66 7.11 -21.39
N LEU A 628 -12.37 6.76 -20.31
CA LEU A 628 -12.83 5.39 -20.09
C LEU A 628 -13.74 4.92 -21.24
N TYR A 629 -14.65 5.76 -21.72
CA TYR A 629 -15.56 5.42 -22.82
C TYR A 629 -14.81 5.16 -24.12
N GLY A 630 -13.81 6.00 -24.43
CA GLY A 630 -12.96 5.85 -25.60
C GLY A 630 -12.16 4.55 -25.62
N VAL A 631 -11.64 4.13 -24.45
CA VAL A 631 -10.86 2.88 -24.34
C VAL A 631 -11.71 1.63 -24.19
N THR A 632 -12.93 1.75 -23.65
CA THR A 632 -13.84 0.61 -23.42
C THR A 632 -14.34 0.04 -24.75
N PRO A 633 -14.34 -1.29 -24.96
CA PRO A 633 -14.94 -1.94 -26.13
C PRO A 633 -16.43 -1.64 -26.29
N GLY A 634 -16.92 -1.59 -27.54
CA GLY A 634 -18.28 -1.15 -27.87
C GLY A 634 -19.39 -1.94 -27.18
N ASP A 635 -19.20 -3.25 -27.00
CA ASP A 635 -20.14 -4.20 -26.40
C ASP A 635 -20.40 -3.98 -24.90
N ILE A 636 -19.55 -3.20 -24.22
CA ILE A 636 -19.62 -2.98 -22.77
C ILE A 636 -20.20 -1.58 -22.44
N ARG A 637 -20.31 -0.70 -23.45
CA ARG A 637 -20.63 0.73 -23.26
C ARG A 637 -22.07 1.02 -22.85
N ASP A 638 -23.02 0.11 -23.06
CA ASP A 638 -24.46 0.41 -22.94
C ASP A 638 -24.94 0.77 -21.51
N THR A 639 -24.23 0.27 -20.49
CA THR A 639 -24.54 0.55 -19.08
C THR A 639 -23.61 1.57 -18.43
N PHE A 640 -22.39 1.74 -18.96
CA PHE A 640 -21.31 2.68 -18.56
C PHE A 640 -21.23 3.09 -17.07
N GLY A 641 -21.59 2.19 -16.15
CA GLY A 641 -21.62 2.44 -14.71
C GLY A 641 -22.48 3.64 -14.27
N VAL A 642 -23.47 4.05 -15.06
CA VAL A 642 -24.42 5.12 -14.73
C VAL A 642 -25.23 4.70 -13.50
N ASN A 643 -25.38 5.61 -12.54
CA ASN A 643 -26.22 5.38 -11.38
C ASN A 643 -27.67 5.21 -11.80
N VAL A 644 -28.29 4.13 -11.33
CA VAL A 644 -29.68 3.79 -11.63
C VAL A 644 -30.36 3.32 -10.35
N VAL A 645 -31.61 3.74 -10.16
CA VAL A 645 -32.45 3.23 -9.06
C VAL A 645 -32.95 1.85 -9.45
N ARG A 646 -32.77 0.87 -8.56
CA ARG A 646 -33.24 -0.50 -8.81
C ARG A 646 -34.76 -0.55 -8.82
N SER A 647 -35.33 -1.45 -9.62
CA SER A 647 -36.78 -1.55 -9.85
C SER A 647 -37.61 -1.79 -8.60
N SER A 648 -37.01 -2.37 -7.54
CA SER A 648 -37.66 -2.63 -6.25
C SER A 648 -37.54 -1.50 -5.24
N VAL A 649 -36.92 -0.37 -5.60
CA VAL A 649 -36.60 0.73 -4.69
C VAL A 649 -37.36 1.99 -5.11
N SER A 650 -38.06 2.63 -4.16
CA SER A 650 -38.74 3.89 -4.42
C SER A 650 -37.76 5.05 -4.50
N THR A 651 -38.14 6.12 -5.21
CA THR A 651 -37.33 7.34 -5.32
C THR A 651 -37.00 7.94 -3.95
N GLY A 652 -37.95 7.93 -3.01
CA GLY A 652 -37.73 8.41 -1.64
C GLY A 652 -36.70 7.57 -0.87
N GLN A 653 -36.76 6.24 -1.02
CA GLN A 653 -35.75 5.33 -0.44
C GLN A 653 -34.37 5.58 -1.04
N ALA A 654 -34.28 5.79 -2.36
CA ALA A 654 -33.02 6.09 -3.03
C ALA A 654 -32.37 7.38 -2.52
N VAL A 655 -33.15 8.47 -2.37
CA VAL A 655 -32.66 9.75 -1.82
C VAL A 655 -32.21 9.57 -0.37
N ALA A 656 -33.00 8.87 0.47
CA ALA A 656 -32.67 8.66 1.88
C ALA A 656 -31.38 7.85 2.05
N VAL A 657 -31.17 6.82 1.23
CA VAL A 657 -29.94 6.03 1.24
C VAL A 657 -28.75 6.90 0.84
N GLU A 658 -28.80 7.62 -0.28
CA GLU A 658 -27.69 8.50 -0.71
C GLU A 658 -27.34 9.59 0.31
N LEU A 659 -28.35 10.11 1.02
CA LEU A 659 -28.16 11.04 2.14
C LEU A 659 -27.33 10.40 3.25
N VAL A 660 -27.73 9.23 3.75
CA VAL A 660 -27.04 8.54 4.85
C VAL A 660 -25.62 8.12 4.45
N LEU A 661 -25.43 7.63 3.22
CA LEU A 661 -24.12 7.22 2.71
C LEU A 661 -23.15 8.41 2.60
N THR A 662 -23.65 9.59 2.23
CA THR A 662 -22.80 10.79 2.13
C THR A 662 -22.58 11.44 3.49
N LEU A 663 -23.58 11.40 4.37
CA LEU A 663 -23.47 11.83 5.76
C LEU A 663 -22.30 11.11 6.46
N GLN A 664 -22.25 9.78 6.40
CA GLN A 664 -21.17 9.02 7.04
C GLN A 664 -19.80 9.32 6.41
N LEU A 665 -19.74 9.54 5.10
CA LEU A 665 -18.51 9.90 4.40
C LEU A 665 -17.97 11.24 4.91
N VAL A 666 -18.83 12.27 4.92
CA VAL A 666 -18.40 13.62 5.28
C VAL A 666 -18.03 13.72 6.76
N LEU A 667 -18.73 13.00 7.64
CA LEU A 667 -18.31 12.88 9.05
C LEU A 667 -16.91 12.23 9.17
N CYS A 668 -16.65 11.17 8.41
CA CYS A 668 -15.35 10.53 8.36
C CYS A 668 -14.26 11.45 7.82
N VAL A 669 -14.56 12.23 6.77
CA VAL A 669 -13.64 13.23 6.20
C VAL A 669 -13.27 14.25 7.27
N PHE A 670 -14.26 14.88 7.92
CA PHE A 670 -13.98 15.87 8.96
C PHE A 670 -13.16 15.31 10.12
N ALA A 671 -13.54 14.13 10.63
CA ALA A 671 -12.80 13.47 11.71
C ALA A 671 -11.35 13.16 11.32
N SER A 672 -11.11 12.78 10.06
CA SER A 672 -9.77 12.45 9.57
C SER A 672 -8.94 13.68 9.20
N THR A 673 -9.58 14.81 8.91
CA THR A 673 -8.91 16.09 8.57
C THR A 673 -8.71 16.99 9.78
N ASP A 674 -9.30 16.63 10.93
CA ASP A 674 -9.31 17.46 12.12
C ASP A 674 -7.89 17.58 12.71
N SER A 675 -7.38 18.81 12.81
CA SER A 675 -6.07 19.09 13.40
C SER A 675 -5.97 18.69 14.87
N ARG A 676 -7.11 18.54 15.58
CA ARG A 676 -7.16 18.10 16.97
C ARG A 676 -6.83 16.61 17.13
N GLN A 677 -6.94 15.82 16.07
CA GLN A 677 -6.62 14.39 16.08
C GLN A 677 -5.44 14.11 15.14
N THR A 678 -4.28 13.80 15.71
CA THR A 678 -3.03 13.66 14.95
C THR A 678 -2.69 12.22 14.55
N THR A 679 -3.61 11.26 14.74
CA THR A 679 -3.31 9.83 14.55
C THR A 679 -3.99 9.23 13.32
N GLY A 680 -3.21 8.53 12.48
CA GLY A 680 -3.72 7.73 11.35
C GLY A 680 -3.43 8.32 9.97
N SER A 681 -3.86 7.59 8.93
CA SER A 681 -3.76 8.01 7.53
C SER A 681 -5.13 8.46 7.04
N PRO A 682 -5.38 9.76 6.82
CA PRO A 682 -6.66 10.26 6.33
C PRO A 682 -7.07 9.60 5.00
N ALA A 683 -6.11 9.35 4.11
CA ALA A 683 -6.33 8.66 2.85
C ALA A 683 -6.96 7.28 3.03
N ALA A 684 -6.42 6.45 3.94
CA ALA A 684 -6.93 5.11 4.19
C ALA A 684 -8.32 5.13 4.84
N THR A 685 -8.55 6.00 5.81
CA THR A 685 -9.83 6.09 6.53
C THR A 685 -10.96 6.58 5.60
N ILE A 686 -10.70 7.64 4.82
CA ILE A 686 -11.68 8.17 3.86
C ILE A 686 -11.98 7.13 2.78
N GLY A 687 -10.97 6.44 2.24
CA GLY A 687 -11.16 5.35 1.29
C GLY A 687 -12.01 4.21 1.86
N ALA A 688 -11.73 3.78 3.10
CA ALA A 688 -12.52 2.74 3.78
C ALA A 688 -13.99 3.15 3.97
N SER A 689 -14.26 4.41 4.33
CA SER A 689 -15.62 4.95 4.42
C SER A 689 -16.35 4.95 3.08
N VAL A 690 -15.66 5.26 1.97
CA VAL A 690 -16.23 5.12 0.62
C VAL A 690 -16.57 3.66 0.31
N ALA A 691 -15.72 2.70 0.70
CA ALA A 691 -15.98 1.27 0.53
C ALA A 691 -17.26 0.83 1.28
N VAL A 692 -17.40 1.23 2.55
CA VAL A 692 -18.60 0.93 3.36
C VAL A 692 -19.85 1.48 2.66
N GLY A 693 -19.77 2.69 2.13
CA GLY A 693 -20.85 3.27 1.36
C GLY A 693 -21.25 2.41 0.15
N HIS A 694 -20.27 1.94 -0.62
CA HIS A 694 -20.51 1.07 -1.77
C HIS A 694 -21.06 -0.32 -1.38
N LEU A 695 -20.63 -0.87 -0.23
CA LEU A 695 -21.14 -2.13 0.31
C LEU A 695 -22.64 -2.10 0.67
N ILE A 696 -23.27 -0.92 0.69
CA ILE A 696 -24.72 -0.77 0.92
C ILE A 696 -25.37 -0.17 -0.32
N GLY A 697 -24.86 0.97 -0.80
CA GLY A 697 -25.49 1.78 -1.85
C GLY A 697 -25.60 1.09 -3.22
N ILE A 698 -24.77 0.10 -3.52
CA ILE A 698 -24.84 -0.64 -4.80
C ILE A 698 -26.19 -1.36 -4.98
N TYR A 699 -26.80 -1.84 -3.89
CA TYR A 699 -28.11 -2.53 -3.95
C TYR A 699 -29.26 -1.58 -4.27
N PHE A 700 -29.13 -0.29 -3.97
CA PHE A 700 -30.21 0.69 -4.12
C PHE A 700 -30.07 1.52 -5.40
N THR A 701 -28.90 2.13 -5.60
CA THR A 701 -28.67 3.21 -6.57
C THR A 701 -27.42 3.02 -7.44
N GLY A 702 -26.67 1.93 -7.23
CA GLY A 702 -25.31 1.83 -7.75
C GLY A 702 -24.31 2.75 -7.03
N CYS A 703 -24.70 3.29 -5.87
CA CYS A 703 -23.92 4.13 -4.95
C CYS A 703 -23.30 5.37 -5.60
N SER A 704 -23.96 6.53 -5.54
CA SER A 704 -23.38 7.78 -6.03
C SER A 704 -22.38 8.35 -5.03
N MET A 705 -22.85 8.79 -3.85
CA MET A 705 -22.13 9.57 -2.82
C MET A 705 -21.44 10.86 -3.30
N ASN A 706 -21.28 11.03 -4.61
CA ASN A 706 -20.48 12.04 -5.27
C ASN A 706 -21.21 12.49 -6.54
N PRO A 707 -21.84 13.69 -6.53
CA PRO A 707 -22.54 14.21 -7.70
C PRO A 707 -21.67 14.26 -8.97
N ALA A 708 -20.37 14.57 -8.83
CA ALA A 708 -19.46 14.63 -9.98
C ALA A 708 -19.25 13.26 -10.62
N ARG A 709 -19.11 12.18 -9.83
CA ARG A 709 -19.09 10.81 -10.37
C ARG A 709 -20.32 10.60 -11.22
N SER A 710 -21.50 10.72 -10.61
CA SER A 710 -22.75 10.37 -11.28
C SER A 710 -22.92 11.19 -12.56
N PHE A 711 -22.58 12.48 -12.48
CA PHE A 711 -22.67 13.42 -13.59
C PHE A 711 -21.76 13.03 -14.76
N GLY A 712 -20.47 12.74 -14.50
CA GLY A 712 -19.52 12.41 -15.57
C GLY A 712 -19.97 11.22 -16.42
N SER A 713 -20.41 10.13 -15.79
CA SER A 713 -20.94 8.97 -16.52
C SER A 713 -22.26 9.27 -17.26
N ALA A 714 -23.16 10.05 -16.66
CA ALA A 714 -24.44 10.42 -17.25
C ALA A 714 -24.29 11.31 -18.50
N VAL A 715 -23.35 12.26 -18.49
CA VAL A 715 -23.05 13.15 -19.63
C VAL A 715 -22.61 12.36 -20.85
N ILE A 716 -21.69 11.40 -20.67
CA ILE A 716 -21.13 10.63 -21.80
C ILE A 716 -22.15 9.71 -22.45
N VAL A 717 -23.06 9.12 -21.66
CA VAL A 717 -24.11 8.23 -22.18
C VAL A 717 -25.39 8.98 -22.58
N GLY A 718 -25.56 10.23 -22.14
CA GLY A 718 -26.79 11.00 -22.34
C GLY A 718 -27.97 10.52 -21.49
N LYS A 719 -27.73 9.80 -20.38
CA LYS A 719 -28.77 9.24 -19.50
C LYS A 719 -28.89 10.03 -18.20
N PHE A 720 -29.89 10.90 -18.13
CA PHE A 720 -30.20 11.74 -16.96
C PHE A 720 -31.49 11.36 -16.23
N ALA A 721 -32.08 10.20 -16.56
CA ALA A 721 -33.26 9.70 -15.87
C ALA A 721 -32.97 9.61 -14.36
N VAL A 722 -33.84 10.24 -13.55
CA VAL A 722 -33.74 10.35 -12.08
C VAL A 722 -32.42 10.93 -11.53
N HIS A 723 -31.63 11.63 -12.35
CA HIS A 723 -30.30 12.11 -11.98
C HIS A 723 -30.28 13.09 -10.79
N TRP A 724 -31.37 13.83 -10.59
CA TRP A 724 -31.51 14.78 -9.48
C TRP A 724 -31.33 14.11 -8.09
N ILE A 725 -31.64 12.81 -7.96
CA ILE A 725 -31.45 12.04 -6.72
C ILE A 725 -29.98 12.08 -6.28
N PHE A 726 -29.06 11.95 -7.24
CA PHE A 726 -27.61 11.90 -7.01
C PHE A 726 -26.99 13.27 -6.74
N TRP A 727 -27.80 14.33 -6.79
CA TRP A 727 -27.45 15.66 -6.30
C TRP A 727 -28.09 15.91 -4.94
N VAL A 728 -29.41 15.73 -4.83
CA VAL A 728 -30.16 16.05 -3.60
C VAL A 728 -29.71 15.18 -2.43
N GLY A 729 -29.63 13.85 -2.60
CA GLY A 729 -29.20 12.94 -1.54
C GLY A 729 -27.81 13.29 -1.00
N PRO A 730 -26.75 13.31 -1.84
CA PRO A 730 -25.41 13.61 -1.37
C PRO A 730 -25.24 15.02 -0.78
N LEU A 731 -25.81 16.05 -1.41
CA LEU A 731 -25.68 17.42 -0.90
C LEU A 731 -26.38 17.60 0.45
N THR A 732 -27.57 17.02 0.65
CA THR A 732 -28.28 17.09 1.94
C THR A 732 -27.52 16.35 3.03
N GLY A 733 -27.00 15.15 2.75
CA GLY A 733 -26.18 14.40 3.70
C GLY A 733 -24.90 15.14 4.09
N ALA A 734 -24.25 15.80 3.13
CA ALA A 734 -23.04 16.58 3.35
C ALA A 734 -23.26 17.84 4.20
N VAL A 735 -24.35 18.58 3.94
CA VAL A 735 -24.72 19.74 4.77
C VAL A 735 -25.01 19.30 6.20
N LEU A 736 -25.79 18.22 6.38
CA LEU A 736 -26.11 17.70 7.70
C LEU A 736 -24.85 17.24 8.46
N ALA A 737 -23.91 16.56 7.80
CA ALA A 737 -22.64 16.17 8.41
C ALA A 737 -21.83 17.37 8.88
N SER A 738 -21.75 18.43 8.05
CA SER A 738 -21.05 19.67 8.41
C SER A 738 -21.67 20.36 9.61
N LEU A 739 -23.01 20.42 9.67
CA LEU A 739 -23.73 20.97 10.83
C LEU A 739 -23.46 20.15 12.10
N ILE A 740 -23.55 18.82 12.01
CA ILE A 740 -23.31 17.93 13.15
C ILE A 740 -21.87 18.06 13.65
N TYR A 741 -20.87 17.96 12.76
CA TYR A 741 -19.48 17.96 13.18
C TYR A 741 -19.03 19.33 13.70
N ASN A 742 -19.22 20.39 12.90
CA ASN A 742 -18.62 21.69 13.15
C ASN A 742 -19.41 22.58 14.12
N PHE A 743 -20.68 22.26 14.41
CA PHE A 743 -21.53 23.08 15.28
C PHE A 743 -22.09 22.31 16.48
N ILE A 744 -22.32 21.00 16.38
CA ILE A 744 -22.93 20.21 17.48
C ILE A 744 -21.86 19.47 18.28
N LEU A 745 -21.07 18.60 17.63
CA LEU A 745 -20.09 17.75 18.32
C LEU A 745 -18.83 18.52 18.70
N PHE A 746 -18.35 19.34 17.77
CA PHE A 746 -17.09 20.05 17.92
C PHE A 746 -17.24 21.51 17.45
N PRO A 747 -17.98 22.33 18.22
CA PRO A 747 -18.25 23.71 17.84
C PRO A 747 -16.95 24.50 17.62
N ASP A 748 -16.80 25.00 16.41
CA ASP A 748 -15.63 25.77 15.99
C ASP A 748 -15.70 27.20 16.58
N THR A 749 -14.59 27.70 17.14
CA THR A 749 -14.51 28.97 17.89
C THR A 749 -14.57 30.22 17.01
N LYS A 750 -14.58 30.06 15.68
CA LYS A 750 -14.61 31.15 14.70
C LYS A 750 -15.85 32.04 14.87
N THR A 751 -15.61 33.34 15.05
CA THR A 751 -16.65 34.38 15.09
C THR A 751 -17.35 34.53 13.73
N LEU A 752 -18.55 35.11 13.73
CA LEU A 752 -19.32 35.35 12.51
C LEU A 752 -18.55 36.24 11.49
N ALA A 753 -17.79 37.22 11.97
CA ALA A 753 -16.95 38.08 11.14
C ALA A 753 -15.80 37.30 10.48
N GLN A 754 -15.13 36.41 11.23
CA GLN A 754 -14.09 35.55 10.69
C GLN A 754 -14.64 34.57 9.64
N ARG A 755 -15.83 34.00 9.88
CA ARG A 755 -16.50 33.11 8.91
C ARG A 755 -16.84 33.86 7.63
N LEU A 756 -17.42 35.05 7.74
CA LEU A 756 -17.69 35.92 6.59
C LEU A 756 -16.42 36.24 5.81
N ALA A 757 -15.32 36.58 6.50
CA ALA A 757 -14.04 36.89 5.86
C ALA A 757 -13.44 35.67 5.11
N ILE A 758 -13.59 34.46 5.64
CA ILE A 758 -13.18 33.23 4.95
C ILE A 758 -14.07 32.98 3.72
N LEU A 759 -15.39 33.12 3.88
CA LEU A 759 -16.36 32.86 2.80
C LEU A 759 -16.20 33.82 1.62
N THR A 760 -15.96 35.11 1.89
CA THR A 760 -15.67 36.13 0.86
C THR A 760 -14.27 35.99 0.26
N GLY A 761 -13.40 35.18 0.86
CA GLY A 761 -12.01 34.98 0.41
C GLY A 761 -11.09 36.15 0.77
N THR A 762 -11.48 36.99 1.73
CA THR A 762 -10.66 38.11 2.20
C THR A 762 -9.69 37.74 3.33
N ALA A 763 -9.80 36.53 3.90
CA ALA A 763 -8.85 35.97 4.86
C ALA A 763 -8.64 34.46 4.59
N GLU A 764 -7.43 33.94 4.84
CA GLU A 764 -7.16 32.50 4.76
C GLU A 764 -7.45 31.78 6.07
N VAL A 765 -7.89 30.52 5.98
CA VAL A 765 -8.24 29.70 7.16
C VAL A 765 -7.06 29.58 8.15
N GLN A 766 -5.82 29.50 7.64
CA GLN A 766 -4.61 29.39 8.45
C GLN A 766 -4.26 30.69 9.20
N GLU A 767 -4.64 31.87 8.68
CA GLU A 767 -4.40 33.16 9.35
C GLU A 767 -5.36 33.38 10.54
N VAL A 768 -6.53 32.74 10.51
CA VAL A 768 -7.59 32.89 11.53
C VAL A 768 -7.37 31.96 12.73
N GLU A 769 -6.75 30.79 12.52
CA GLU A 769 -6.45 29.81 13.59
C GLU A 769 -5.15 30.14 14.36
N GLY A 770 -4.27 31.00 13.83
CA GLY A 770 -3.01 31.41 14.47
C GLY A 770 -3.12 32.49 15.55
N VAL A 771 -4.33 32.93 15.92
CA VAL A 771 -4.57 33.92 16.97
C VAL A 771 -5.08 33.21 18.22
N GLU A 772 -4.18 32.70 19.06
CA GLU A 772 -4.54 32.42 20.45
C GLU A 772 -5.03 33.72 21.12
N PRO A 773 -6.07 33.69 21.98
CA PRO A 773 -6.49 34.88 22.69
C PRO A 773 -5.33 35.32 23.58
N GLN A 774 -4.85 36.56 23.39
CA GLN A 774 -3.95 37.21 24.33
C GLN A 774 -4.45 36.95 25.75
N LYS A 775 -3.65 36.22 26.55
CA LYS A 775 -3.76 36.23 28.00
C LYS A 775 -3.85 37.70 28.40
N LYS A 776 -5.01 38.11 28.94
CA LYS A 776 -5.14 39.38 29.66
C LYS A 776 -4.02 39.40 30.70
N GLU A 777 -3.01 40.22 30.48
CA GLU A 777 -2.04 40.58 31.50
C GLU A 777 -2.83 41.18 32.66
N SER A 778 -2.97 40.40 33.73
CA SER A 778 -3.31 40.92 35.04
C SER A 778 -2.14 41.80 35.47
N GLN A 779 -2.37 43.10 35.50
CA GLN A 779 -1.54 44.04 36.24
C GLN A 779 -1.45 43.57 37.69
N SER A 780 -0.29 43.05 38.09
CA SER A 780 0.15 43.07 39.47
C SER A 780 1.63 43.46 39.50
N SER A 781 1.83 44.60 40.16
CA SER A 781 3.05 45.27 40.54
C SER A 781 4.18 44.37 41.07
N SER A 782 5.39 44.69 40.60
CA SER A 782 6.65 44.88 41.35
C SER A 782 7.19 43.81 42.29
N GLU A 783 8.52 43.68 42.21
CA GLU A 783 9.49 43.17 43.20
C GLU A 783 10.00 41.73 42.98
N ASP A 784 11.26 41.71 42.54
CA ASP A 784 12.39 40.99 43.13
C ASP A 784 12.70 39.53 42.82
N THR A 785 14.01 39.36 42.59
CA THR A 785 14.92 38.24 42.94
C THR A 785 15.26 37.17 41.90
N GLU A 786 16.53 37.27 41.49
CA GLU A 786 17.56 36.26 41.21
C GLU A 786 17.28 34.74 41.35
N MET A 787 18.12 34.01 40.59
CA MET A 787 18.74 32.69 40.84
C MET A 787 18.19 31.43 40.14
N GLU A 788 19.07 30.92 39.26
CA GLU A 788 19.62 29.54 39.21
C GLU A 788 18.74 28.29 38.98
N ASN A 789 19.22 27.52 37.98
CA ASN A 789 19.50 26.07 38.01
C ASN A 789 18.41 24.99 37.77
N VAL A 790 18.76 24.11 36.80
CA VAL A 790 18.88 22.64 36.92
C VAL A 790 17.70 21.71 36.54
N CYS A 791 18.01 20.79 35.59
CA CYS A 791 17.52 19.40 35.37
C CYS A 791 16.01 19.17 35.12
N GLN A 792 15.50 18.06 34.54
CA GLN A 792 15.98 16.78 34.02
C GLN A 792 14.81 16.22 33.17
N VAL A 793 15.08 15.61 32.02
CA VAL A 793 14.81 14.18 31.70
C VAL A 793 13.61 13.54 32.42
N ALA A 794 12.59 13.18 31.64
CA ALA A 794 11.81 11.94 31.76
C ALA A 794 11.27 11.57 30.38
#